data_AF-A0A9N8Z478-F1
#
_entry.id   AF-A0A9N8Z478-F1
#
_cell.length_a   1.000
_cell.length_b   1.000
_cell.length_c   1.000
_cell.angle_alpha   90.00
_cell.angle_beta   90.00
_cell.angle_gamma   90.00
#
_symmetry.space_group_name_H-M   'P 1'
#
loop_
_entity.id
_entity.type
_entity.pdbx_description
1 polymer ?
#
loop_
_entity_poly.entity_id
_entity_poly.type
_entity_poly.pdbx_seq_one_letter_code
_entity_poly.pdbx_strand_id
1 'polypeptide(L)'
;MAKDIGTVTDDLTIVIDTAEEISKGSGLQTVVGGIGETIKPFLPMIATITESLETDLEEMSEFLKQFSENVRSDLKFVQGSLNILHQEVSLIKTQFCHPKEKEQADTNAQISAPRIDPKYLTDVDTEEKPIKAMTSRLEPKLANFHFARMSGGISTNLEDGVLNIIHWLAPEKMYEHMCLNAKKRRYTQQCEIFSFGMMLWELCFEKVPYHGKDMGYITNHVTKGGRERIPIYSGSKEEKEIYSEFKKIIKMAWAHDPDERISIGKLYIMLSNMQKKYVPPGQMPDLLPDNVLKLDERIPEEPVMSDDEDLYIGTITATGALSYYIYTDHSKKLHNSRFMMSQAYADAKIPPVTPKNSPLRVLPSRDEMINTLKRSGISSFQNQDNEELDLLIIGGGATGTGAALDAATRGLKVALVERDDFASGTSSRSTKLIHGGVRYLEKAIYQLDYGQYKLVREALHERATFLNIAPYLSHQLPIMLPLYRWWEVPYYWVGLNVYNFLAGKEAMGNSYYVSRDKVLEEFPWLKKDNLVGAIVYYDGQHNDARMNVAIALTAISHGATIANHVEVTHLLKDETEKIVGARVRDNLNGDEWDIKSKGVINATGVFADNIISLDKKKDNIIMPASGVHVILPNYYSLSGKMGMLDKSTSDGRVLFVLPWEGNTLVGTTDSPSEVSFNPMPKEKEIMWVLNEFNKFLTPETKVRRDDVLAAWAGIRPLVIDPEAKNTSSLVRSHMIHVNDSNLITITGGKWTTYRNMAKETIDKAIEVFDLKPLYECQTENEKLIGSQGYSETMFIKLIQQFGLDTEVAMHLAHDYGDRAWDIIKMAHQANNKQWPDPIKKISSHYPYIDAEVRYAIRQEFACTLVDVIARRTRLAFLNPQATLESLPHIIEIMSEELNWTPEKKIKEYEEAVEFLKTMGLPKSDEKLSLAIENKSQ
;
A
#
# COMPACT_ATOMS: atom_id res chain seq x y z
N MET A 1 18.16 35.92 -5.71
CA MET A 1 17.69 35.13 -4.55
C MET A 1 16.88 35.96 -3.55
N ALA A 2 17.45 36.83 -2.70
CA ALA A 2 16.63 37.67 -1.79
C ALA A 2 15.57 38.53 -2.54
N LYS A 3 15.92 38.99 -3.76
CA LYS A 3 15.01 39.69 -4.67
C LYS A 3 13.88 38.78 -5.20
N ASP A 4 14.18 37.51 -5.50
CA ASP A 4 13.22 36.54 -6.02
C ASP A 4 12.24 36.07 -4.92
N ILE A 5 12.73 35.97 -3.68
CA ILE A 5 11.92 35.64 -2.50
C ILE A 5 10.98 36.79 -2.13
N GLY A 6 11.45 38.03 -2.17
CA GLY A 6 10.60 39.22 -2.06
C GLY A 6 9.51 39.24 -3.14
N THR A 7 9.86 38.83 -4.37
CA THR A 7 8.89 38.77 -5.49
C THR A 7 7.77 37.73 -5.23
N VAL A 8 8.08 36.58 -4.62
CA VAL A 8 7.08 35.54 -4.29
C VAL A 8 6.16 35.97 -3.13
N THR A 9 6.69 36.67 -2.13
CA THR A 9 5.88 37.20 -1.02
C THR A 9 5.01 38.37 -1.47
N ASP A 10 5.53 39.24 -2.33
CA ASP A 10 4.76 40.33 -2.95
C ASP A 10 3.65 39.77 -3.86
N ASP A 11 3.93 38.75 -4.67
CA ASP A 11 2.95 38.09 -5.54
C ASP A 11 1.81 37.41 -4.76
N LEU A 12 2.11 36.74 -3.63
CA LEU A 12 1.10 36.13 -2.75
C LEU A 12 0.26 37.19 -2.04
N THR A 13 0.87 38.29 -1.61
CA THR A 13 0.18 39.43 -1.01
C THR A 13 -0.78 40.07 -2.01
N ILE A 14 -0.34 40.28 -3.26
CA ILE A 14 -1.18 40.79 -4.36
C ILE A 14 -2.36 39.86 -4.63
N VAL A 15 -2.18 38.55 -4.62
CA VAL A 15 -3.27 37.58 -4.82
C VAL A 15 -4.30 37.64 -3.68
N ILE A 16 -3.85 37.82 -2.44
CA ILE A 16 -4.73 37.97 -1.27
C ILE A 16 -5.48 39.29 -1.30
N ASP A 17 -4.79 40.40 -1.59
CA ASP A 17 -5.41 41.73 -1.68
C ASP A 17 -6.43 41.80 -2.83
N THR A 18 -6.12 41.17 -3.98
CA THR A 18 -7.04 41.05 -5.11
C THR A 18 -8.27 40.21 -4.74
N ALA A 19 -8.09 39.12 -3.98
CA ALA A 19 -9.20 38.31 -3.49
C ALA A 19 -10.07 39.08 -2.47
N GLU A 20 -9.47 39.89 -1.59
CA GLU A 20 -10.19 40.76 -0.64
C GLU A 20 -10.94 41.91 -1.32
N GLU A 21 -10.40 42.49 -2.40
CA GLU A 21 -11.13 43.47 -3.23
C GLU A 21 -12.31 42.85 -3.96
N ILE A 22 -12.15 41.65 -4.53
CA ILE A 22 -13.25 40.90 -5.17
C ILE A 22 -14.34 40.54 -4.14
N SER A 23 -13.95 40.25 -2.90
CA SER A 23 -14.86 40.00 -1.77
C SER A 23 -15.72 41.20 -1.38
N LYS A 24 -15.22 42.43 -1.53
CA LYS A 24 -15.95 43.67 -1.18
C LYS A 24 -17.09 43.99 -2.16
N GLY A 25 -17.05 43.43 -3.39
CA GLY A 25 -18.05 43.69 -4.43
C GLY A 25 -19.10 42.60 -4.67
N SER A 26 -18.97 41.41 -4.09
CA SER A 26 -19.68 40.19 -4.57
C SER A 26 -20.56 39.45 -3.53
N GLY A 27 -20.70 39.95 -2.30
CA GLY A 27 -21.53 39.29 -1.27
C GLY A 27 -20.99 37.93 -0.78
N LEU A 28 -19.75 37.58 -1.17
CA LEU A 28 -19.03 36.33 -0.88
C LEU A 28 -18.14 36.40 0.38
N GLN A 29 -18.47 37.27 1.34
CA GLN A 29 -17.62 37.56 2.51
C GLN A 29 -17.18 36.30 3.30
N THR A 30 -18.00 35.25 3.34
CA THR A 30 -17.72 34.04 4.16
C THR A 30 -16.80 33.01 3.49
N VAL A 31 -16.74 32.94 2.15
CA VAL A 31 -15.97 31.91 1.42
C VAL A 31 -14.58 32.42 1.05
N VAL A 32 -14.49 33.67 0.59
CA VAL A 32 -13.22 34.32 0.26
C VAL A 32 -12.51 34.82 1.52
N GLY A 33 -13.25 35.28 2.53
CA GLY A 33 -12.72 35.56 3.86
C GLY A 33 -12.09 34.33 4.52
N GLY A 34 -12.67 33.14 4.30
CA GLY A 34 -12.08 31.88 4.77
C GLY A 34 -10.76 31.52 4.11
N ILE A 35 -10.58 31.79 2.81
CA ILE A 35 -9.30 31.57 2.10
C ILE A 35 -8.24 32.57 2.56
N GLY A 36 -8.60 33.84 2.73
CA GLY A 36 -7.72 34.89 3.27
C GLY A 36 -7.28 34.61 4.71
N GLU A 37 -8.20 34.20 5.59
CA GLU A 37 -7.91 33.77 6.97
C GLU A 37 -7.11 32.45 7.02
N THR A 38 -7.23 31.59 6.00
CA THR A 38 -6.46 30.35 5.89
C THR A 38 -5.03 30.59 5.43
N ILE A 39 -4.76 31.55 4.53
CA ILE A 39 -3.41 31.76 3.94
C ILE A 39 -2.61 32.84 4.70
N LYS A 40 -3.25 33.89 5.24
CA LYS A 40 -2.57 34.97 5.99
C LYS A 40 -1.65 34.50 7.12
N PRO A 41 -1.97 33.45 7.91
CA PRO A 41 -1.08 32.94 8.96
C PRO A 41 0.22 32.32 8.41
N PHE A 42 0.26 31.92 7.14
CA PHE A 42 1.42 31.27 6.51
C PHE A 42 2.40 32.26 5.84
N LEU A 43 2.03 33.53 5.64
CA LEU A 43 2.92 34.55 5.06
C LEU A 43 4.13 34.88 5.95
N PRO A 44 3.98 35.08 7.28
CA PRO A 44 5.13 35.26 8.18
C PRO A 44 6.00 33.98 8.27
N MET A 45 5.39 32.79 8.12
CA MET A 45 6.07 31.50 8.08
C MET A 45 6.99 31.39 6.86
N ILE A 46 6.54 31.78 5.66
CA ILE A 46 7.37 31.76 4.45
C ILE A 46 8.54 32.76 4.58
N ALA A 47 8.29 33.94 5.13
CA ALA A 47 9.35 34.94 5.37
C ALA A 47 10.41 34.49 6.39
N THR A 48 9.99 33.81 7.47
CA THR A 48 10.89 33.39 8.57
C THR A 48 11.67 32.12 8.26
N ILE A 49 11.06 31.16 7.55
CA ILE A 49 11.74 29.94 7.05
C ILE A 49 12.90 30.31 6.09
N THR A 50 12.74 31.42 5.38
CA THR A 50 13.77 31.96 4.49
C THR A 50 14.96 32.56 5.25
N GLU A 51 14.74 33.12 6.44
CA GLU A 51 15.81 33.73 7.26
C GLU A 51 16.61 32.71 8.11
N SER A 52 16.09 31.49 8.35
CA SER A 52 16.68 30.57 9.35
C SER A 52 17.38 29.31 8.79
N LEU A 53 17.47 29.13 7.47
CA LEU A 53 17.99 27.91 6.84
C LEU A 53 19.23 28.21 6.00
N GLU A 54 20.42 28.17 6.60
CA GLU A 54 21.69 28.36 5.88
C GLU A 54 22.25 27.07 5.22
N THR A 55 21.63 25.89 5.41
CA THR A 55 22.28 24.61 5.01
C THR A 55 21.57 23.70 4.01
N ASP A 56 20.39 24.01 3.47
CA ASP A 56 19.79 23.25 2.34
C ASP A 56 18.91 24.15 1.44
N LEU A 57 19.48 25.25 0.95
CA LEU A 57 18.76 26.32 0.25
C LEU A 57 18.34 25.98 -1.19
N GLU A 58 19.00 25.04 -1.87
CA GLU A 58 18.68 24.70 -3.28
C GLU A 58 17.40 23.85 -3.38
N GLU A 59 17.28 22.77 -2.60
CA GLU A 59 16.06 21.92 -2.59
C GLU A 59 14.83 22.71 -2.10
N MET A 60 15.00 23.59 -1.11
CA MET A 60 13.94 24.46 -0.61
C MET A 60 13.55 25.57 -1.58
N SER A 61 14.51 26.16 -2.31
CA SER A 61 14.20 27.14 -3.35
C SER A 61 13.45 26.51 -4.53
N GLU A 62 13.82 25.29 -4.92
CA GLU A 62 13.14 24.55 -5.97
C GLU A 62 11.74 24.09 -5.51
N PHE A 63 11.60 23.65 -4.25
CA PHE A 63 10.32 23.42 -3.59
C PHE A 63 9.42 24.65 -3.61
N LEU A 64 9.89 25.83 -3.17
CA LEU A 64 9.08 27.04 -3.11
C LEU A 64 8.65 27.53 -4.49
N LYS A 65 9.51 27.36 -5.51
CA LYS A 65 9.21 27.71 -6.90
C LYS A 65 8.15 26.78 -7.49
N GLN A 66 8.28 25.48 -7.26
CA GLN A 66 7.34 24.48 -7.75
C GLN A 66 6.02 24.48 -6.96
N PHE A 67 6.07 24.72 -5.65
CA PHE A 67 4.91 24.95 -4.79
C PHE A 67 4.15 26.20 -5.22
N SER A 68 4.86 27.31 -5.49
CA SER A 68 4.27 28.54 -6.05
C SER A 68 3.57 28.28 -7.38
N GLU A 69 4.20 27.58 -8.32
CA GLU A 69 3.62 27.27 -9.63
C GLU A 69 2.40 26.33 -9.52
N ASN A 70 2.47 25.31 -8.68
CA ASN A 70 1.38 24.36 -8.45
C ASN A 70 0.20 25.04 -7.72
N VAL A 71 0.45 25.77 -6.63
CA VAL A 71 -0.57 26.52 -5.90
C VAL A 71 -1.21 27.60 -6.79
N ARG A 72 -0.45 28.26 -7.67
CA ARG A 72 -0.97 29.26 -8.63
C ARG A 72 -1.81 28.63 -9.75
N SER A 73 -1.48 27.41 -10.17
CA SER A 73 -2.30 26.60 -11.08
C SER A 73 -3.60 26.12 -10.40
N ASP A 74 -3.51 25.71 -9.14
CA ASP A 74 -4.60 25.06 -8.42
C ASP A 74 -5.57 26.07 -7.76
N LEU A 75 -5.09 27.25 -7.37
CA LEU A 75 -5.96 28.38 -6.98
C LEU A 75 -6.80 28.87 -8.16
N LYS A 76 -6.28 28.81 -9.39
CA LYS A 76 -7.08 29.09 -10.60
C LYS A 76 -8.16 28.03 -10.82
N PHE A 77 -7.90 26.77 -10.47
CA PHE A 77 -8.89 25.69 -10.48
C PHE A 77 -9.99 25.88 -9.42
N VAL A 78 -9.62 26.25 -8.19
CA VAL A 78 -10.55 26.54 -7.09
C VAL A 78 -11.38 27.79 -7.39
N GLN A 79 -10.77 28.83 -7.98
CA GLN A 79 -11.47 30.05 -8.40
C GLN A 79 -12.43 29.81 -9.57
N GLY A 80 -12.07 28.93 -10.52
CA GLY A 80 -13.00 28.44 -11.54
C GLY A 80 -14.20 27.69 -10.94
N SER A 81 -13.95 26.83 -9.96
CA SER A 81 -15.00 26.05 -9.26
C SER A 81 -15.94 26.93 -8.42
N LEU A 82 -15.42 27.99 -7.81
CA LEU A 82 -16.21 28.97 -7.05
C LEU A 82 -17.06 29.89 -7.96
N ASN A 83 -16.57 30.23 -9.15
CA ASN A 83 -17.33 31.00 -10.14
C ASN A 83 -18.50 30.20 -10.72
N ILE A 84 -18.34 28.88 -10.88
CA ILE A 84 -19.40 27.94 -11.28
C ILE A 84 -20.51 27.89 -10.22
N LEU A 85 -20.13 27.76 -8.94
CA LEU A 85 -21.05 27.81 -7.79
C LEU A 85 -21.82 29.16 -7.70
N HIS A 86 -21.20 30.27 -8.09
CA HIS A 86 -21.86 31.57 -8.09
C HIS A 86 -22.92 31.71 -9.21
N GLN A 87 -22.69 31.09 -10.38
CA GLN A 87 -23.69 31.06 -11.46
C GLN A 87 -24.88 30.16 -11.10
N GLU A 88 -24.65 28.99 -10.49
CA GLU A 88 -25.72 28.09 -10.06
C GLU A 88 -26.58 28.66 -8.91
N VAL A 89 -25.97 29.33 -7.93
CA VAL A 89 -26.70 29.95 -6.81
C VAL A 89 -27.49 31.20 -7.24
N SER A 90 -27.03 31.93 -8.25
CA SER A 90 -27.76 33.06 -8.85
C SER A 90 -29.01 32.60 -9.62
N LEU A 91 -28.92 31.45 -10.32
CA LEU A 91 -30.03 30.80 -11.01
C LEU A 91 -31.09 30.26 -10.05
N ILE A 92 -30.67 29.69 -8.91
CA ILE A 92 -31.59 29.18 -7.87
C ILE A 92 -32.35 30.32 -7.17
N LYS A 93 -31.73 31.49 -6.98
CA LYS A 93 -32.41 32.67 -6.39
C LYS A 93 -33.43 33.34 -7.31
N THR A 94 -33.34 33.16 -8.62
CA THR A 94 -34.31 33.73 -9.58
C THR A 94 -35.48 32.80 -9.89
N GLN A 95 -35.36 31.49 -9.66
CA GLN A 95 -36.40 30.50 -10.02
C GLN A 95 -37.36 30.07 -8.89
N PHE A 96 -37.12 30.40 -7.61
CA PHE A 96 -37.90 29.83 -6.49
C PHE A 96 -38.70 30.80 -5.59
N CYS A 97 -38.88 32.08 -5.95
CA CYS A 97 -39.81 32.98 -5.24
C CYS A 97 -41.26 32.93 -5.79
N HIS A 98 -41.93 31.79 -5.55
CA HIS A 98 -43.36 31.63 -5.16
C HIS A 98 -44.52 32.04 -6.12
N PRO A 99 -45.78 31.57 -5.85
CA PRO A 99 -46.60 30.85 -6.83
C PRO A 99 -47.99 31.48 -7.07
N LYS A 100 -48.67 31.14 -8.17
CA LYS A 100 -50.14 31.07 -8.30
C LYS A 100 -50.51 30.91 -9.78
N GLU A 101 -50.93 29.71 -10.16
CA GLU A 101 -52.32 29.41 -10.56
C GLU A 101 -52.41 27.98 -11.08
N LYS A 102 -53.11 27.18 -10.27
CA LYS A 102 -53.74 25.91 -10.63
C LYS A 102 -54.88 26.18 -11.64
N GLU A 103 -55.27 25.08 -12.27
CA GLU A 103 -56.54 24.81 -13.00
C GLU A 103 -56.60 25.18 -14.48
N GLN A 104 -56.39 24.16 -15.33
CA GLN A 104 -57.54 23.39 -15.81
C GLN A 104 -57.14 21.97 -16.23
N ALA A 105 -57.96 21.02 -15.77
CA ALA A 105 -57.80 19.59 -15.89
C ALA A 105 -58.37 19.04 -17.21
N ASP A 106 -57.79 17.90 -17.60
CA ASP A 106 -58.38 16.75 -18.30
C ASP A 106 -59.03 16.94 -19.68
N THR A 107 -58.45 16.28 -20.70
CA THR A 107 -59.08 15.06 -21.26
C THR A 107 -58.14 14.26 -22.19
N ASN A 108 -58.02 12.96 -21.87
CA ASN A 108 -57.63 11.77 -22.64
C ASN A 108 -57.26 11.87 -24.14
N ALA A 109 -56.13 11.25 -24.53
CA ALA A 109 -56.11 10.11 -25.48
C ALA A 109 -54.69 9.53 -25.71
N GLN A 110 -54.62 8.20 -25.54
CA GLN A 110 -53.69 7.19 -26.06
C GLN A 110 -52.48 7.58 -26.93
N ILE A 111 -51.33 7.09 -26.48
CA ILE A 111 -50.02 7.07 -27.14
C ILE A 111 -50.02 6.04 -28.29
N SER A 112 -49.67 6.48 -29.50
CA SER A 112 -49.14 5.62 -30.56
C SER A 112 -47.90 6.29 -31.18
N ALA A 113 -46.80 5.55 -31.27
CA ALA A 113 -45.53 6.02 -31.82
C ALA A 113 -45.55 5.98 -33.37
N PRO A 114 -44.98 6.98 -34.07
CA PRO A 114 -44.94 6.97 -35.53
C PRO A 114 -43.77 6.10 -36.06
N ARG A 115 -44.11 5.24 -37.02
CA ARG A 115 -43.22 4.45 -37.88
C ARG A 115 -42.48 5.33 -38.89
N ILE A 116 -41.22 4.98 -39.18
CA ILE A 116 -40.47 5.48 -40.34
C ILE A 116 -40.56 4.45 -41.49
N ASP A 117 -40.73 4.96 -42.71
CA ASP A 117 -41.10 4.30 -43.97
C ASP A 117 -39.93 3.53 -44.63
N PRO A 118 -40.08 2.24 -45.00
CA PRO A 118 -39.04 1.43 -45.62
C PRO A 118 -39.11 1.50 -47.15
N LYS A 119 -38.59 2.58 -47.74
CA LYS A 119 -38.33 2.65 -49.18
C LYS A 119 -36.98 3.31 -49.40
N TYR A 120 -35.90 2.53 -49.42
CA TYR A 120 -34.66 2.72 -50.20
C TYR A 120 -33.66 1.60 -49.85
N LEU A 121 -34.05 0.34 -50.07
CA LEU A 121 -33.17 -0.82 -50.06
C LEU A 121 -33.66 -1.73 -51.19
N THR A 122 -32.96 -1.77 -52.31
CA THR A 122 -33.08 -2.84 -53.31
C THR A 122 -31.71 -3.18 -53.87
N ASP A 123 -31.39 -4.47 -53.69
CA ASP A 123 -30.65 -5.41 -54.54
C ASP A 123 -29.10 -5.25 -54.60
N VAL A 124 -28.26 -6.29 -54.38
CA VAL A 124 -28.37 -7.73 -54.70
C VAL A 124 -27.55 -8.62 -53.73
N ASP A 125 -28.18 -9.72 -53.28
CA ASP A 125 -27.75 -11.06 -52.84
C ASP A 125 -26.35 -11.37 -52.29
N THR A 126 -26.27 -11.84 -51.05
CA THR A 126 -26.21 -13.29 -50.71
C THR A 126 -26.36 -13.51 -49.20
N GLU A 127 -26.96 -14.65 -48.84
CA GLU A 127 -27.50 -15.01 -47.52
C GLU A 127 -26.53 -14.81 -46.34
N GLU A 128 -26.85 -13.90 -45.42
CA GLU A 128 -26.40 -13.98 -44.02
C GLU A 128 -27.42 -13.28 -43.09
N LYS A 129 -27.54 -13.83 -41.88
CA LYS A 129 -28.49 -13.50 -40.81
C LYS A 129 -28.66 -12.00 -40.52
N PRO A 130 -29.80 -11.56 -39.95
CA PRO A 130 -30.09 -10.15 -39.68
C PRO A 130 -28.97 -9.49 -38.86
N ILE A 131 -28.51 -8.34 -39.38
CA ILE A 131 -27.44 -7.51 -38.84
C ILE A 131 -27.79 -7.11 -37.40
N LYS A 132 -27.04 -7.64 -36.43
CA LYS A 132 -26.93 -7.03 -35.09
C LYS A 132 -26.04 -5.78 -35.23
N ALA A 133 -26.65 -4.62 -35.39
CA ALA A 133 -25.98 -3.33 -35.26
C ALA A 133 -25.51 -3.11 -33.80
N MET A 134 -24.35 -2.46 -33.67
CA MET A 134 -23.56 -2.19 -32.45
C MET A 134 -23.17 -3.42 -31.60
N THR A 135 -21.87 -3.72 -31.60
CA THR A 135 -21.12 -4.55 -30.64
C THR A 135 -21.98 -5.38 -29.67
N SER A 136 -22.23 -6.65 -29.97
CA SER A 136 -23.00 -7.57 -29.11
C SER A 136 -22.41 -7.84 -27.72
N ARG A 137 -21.38 -7.10 -27.30
CA ARG A 137 -20.79 -7.16 -25.97
C ARG A 137 -20.75 -5.83 -25.22
N LEU A 138 -21.04 -4.68 -25.86
CA LEU A 138 -20.84 -3.35 -25.23
C LEU A 138 -19.48 -3.20 -24.49
N GLU A 139 -18.48 -4.00 -24.88
CA GLU A 139 -17.13 -3.93 -24.35
C GLU A 139 -16.36 -2.92 -25.22
N PRO A 140 -15.68 -1.92 -24.63
CA PRO A 140 -14.85 -1.01 -25.39
C PRO A 140 -13.70 -1.79 -26.04
N LYS A 141 -13.73 -1.92 -27.37
CA LYS A 141 -12.70 -2.68 -28.12
C LYS A 141 -11.37 -1.93 -28.25
N LEU A 142 -11.38 -0.64 -27.91
CA LEU A 142 -10.22 0.22 -27.69
C LEU A 142 -10.32 0.84 -26.29
N ALA A 143 -10.11 0.01 -25.26
CA ALA A 143 -10.01 0.47 -23.87
C ALA A 143 -8.55 0.89 -23.57
N ASN A 144 -8.09 2.02 -24.11
CA ASN A 144 -6.90 2.76 -23.64
C ASN A 144 -6.53 3.92 -24.60
N PHE A 145 -7.45 4.84 -24.89
CA PHE A 145 -7.02 6.20 -25.24
C PHE A 145 -6.55 6.89 -23.95
N HIS A 146 -5.43 6.43 -23.40
CA HIS A 146 -4.66 7.29 -22.51
C HIS A 146 -4.14 8.40 -23.39
N PHE A 147 -4.80 9.56 -23.42
CA PHE A 147 -4.22 10.79 -23.98
C PHE A 147 -2.79 10.87 -23.44
N ALA A 148 -1.82 10.57 -24.31
CA ALA A 148 -0.45 10.40 -23.90
C ALA A 148 0.03 11.69 -23.24
N ARG A 149 0.31 11.61 -21.93
CA ARG A 149 1.24 12.45 -21.17
C ARG A 149 1.37 13.87 -21.71
N MET A 150 0.69 14.82 -21.08
CA MET A 150 1.02 16.24 -21.23
C MET A 150 2.37 16.66 -20.60
N SER A 151 3.22 15.70 -20.24
CA SER A 151 4.64 15.93 -20.06
C SER A 151 5.45 14.69 -20.49
N GLY A 152 6.26 14.84 -21.55
CA GLY A 152 7.37 13.94 -21.86
C GLY A 152 7.02 12.59 -22.54
N GLY A 153 6.86 12.62 -23.87
CA GLY A 153 7.63 11.79 -24.81
C GLY A 153 7.83 10.28 -24.58
N ILE A 154 6.92 9.52 -23.98
CA ILE A 154 7.01 8.06 -23.98
C ILE A 154 5.69 7.45 -24.42
N SER A 155 5.68 6.93 -25.64
CA SER A 155 4.67 6.00 -26.09
C SER A 155 5.24 4.59 -26.22
N THR A 156 4.42 3.61 -25.82
CA THR A 156 4.78 2.21 -25.66
C THR A 156 4.81 1.45 -26.99
N ASN A 157 5.48 0.29 -27.00
CA ASN A 157 5.35 -0.69 -28.08
C ASN A 157 4.06 -1.49 -27.86
N LEU A 158 3.25 -1.71 -28.91
CA LEU A 158 2.15 -2.67 -28.81
C LEU A 158 2.74 -4.09 -28.72
N GLU A 159 2.45 -4.81 -27.63
CA GLU A 159 2.75 -6.25 -27.51
C GLU A 159 1.66 -7.10 -28.19
N ASP A 160 2.03 -8.34 -28.53
CA ASP A 160 1.32 -9.24 -29.45
C ASP A 160 -0.13 -9.56 -29.03
N GLY A 161 -1.07 -8.72 -29.48
CA GLY A 161 -2.52 -8.91 -29.42
C GLY A 161 -3.27 -8.27 -30.61
N VAL A 162 -2.53 -7.90 -31.66
CA VAL A 162 -2.93 -6.97 -32.73
C VAL A 162 -4.05 -7.49 -33.65
N LEU A 163 -4.32 -8.80 -33.65
CA LEU A 163 -5.27 -9.43 -34.57
C LEU A 163 -6.70 -8.87 -34.46
N ASN A 164 -7.11 -8.43 -33.27
CA ASN A 164 -8.48 -7.95 -33.03
C ASN A 164 -8.68 -6.44 -33.21
N ILE A 165 -7.62 -5.66 -33.45
CA ILE A 165 -7.69 -4.18 -33.52
C ILE A 165 -7.15 -3.57 -34.83
N ILE A 166 -6.77 -4.40 -35.80
CA ILE A 166 -6.16 -3.94 -37.06
C ILE A 166 -7.05 -2.98 -37.86
N HIS A 167 -8.37 -3.07 -37.71
CA HIS A 167 -9.34 -2.22 -38.42
C HIS A 167 -9.20 -0.72 -38.07
N TRP A 168 -8.60 -0.40 -36.93
CA TRP A 168 -8.47 0.97 -36.44
C TRP A 168 -7.02 1.50 -36.46
N LEU A 169 -6.02 0.68 -36.81
CA LEU A 169 -4.62 1.10 -36.70
C LEU A 169 -4.16 2.06 -37.82
N ALA A 170 -3.22 2.93 -37.48
CA ALA A 170 -2.59 3.84 -38.43
C ALA A 170 -1.64 3.12 -39.42
N PRO A 171 -1.50 3.62 -40.66
CA PRO A 171 -0.67 3.00 -41.70
C PRO A 171 0.76 2.67 -41.24
N GLU A 172 1.40 3.59 -40.53
CA GLU A 172 2.78 3.47 -40.04
C GLU A 172 2.98 2.34 -39.02
N LYS A 173 1.89 1.84 -38.41
CA LYS A 173 1.91 0.70 -37.49
C LYS A 173 1.59 -0.62 -38.17
N MET A 174 0.82 -0.58 -39.26
CA MET A 174 0.47 -1.79 -39.99
C MET A 174 1.66 -2.36 -40.77
N TYR A 175 2.64 -1.54 -41.17
CA TYR A 175 3.88 -1.98 -41.84
C TYR A 175 4.75 -2.90 -40.99
N GLU A 176 4.75 -2.74 -39.66
CA GLU A 176 5.58 -3.52 -38.73
C GLU A 176 5.12 -4.98 -38.61
N HIS A 177 3.84 -5.26 -38.84
CA HIS A 177 3.25 -6.59 -38.67
C HIS A 177 3.56 -7.57 -39.80
N MET A 178 4.06 -7.10 -40.96
CA MET A 178 4.33 -7.95 -42.13
C MET A 178 5.81 -8.24 -42.39
N CYS A 179 6.73 -7.50 -41.75
CA CYS A 179 8.17 -7.64 -42.00
C CYS A 179 8.87 -8.20 -40.76
N LEU A 180 9.33 -9.45 -40.83
CA LEU A 180 10.06 -10.16 -39.75
C LEU A 180 11.35 -9.44 -39.26
N ASN A 181 11.77 -8.36 -39.92
CA ASN A 181 12.93 -7.53 -39.58
C ASN A 181 12.60 -6.02 -39.41
N ALA A 182 11.32 -5.62 -39.31
CA ALA A 182 10.98 -4.23 -39.03
C ALA A 182 11.35 -3.88 -37.58
N LYS A 183 12.19 -2.86 -37.38
CA LYS A 183 12.45 -2.29 -36.05
C LYS A 183 11.10 -1.84 -35.45
N LYS A 184 10.72 -2.36 -34.28
CA LYS A 184 9.55 -1.92 -33.49
C LYS A 184 9.59 -0.38 -33.40
N ARG A 185 8.68 0.33 -34.08
CA ARG A 185 8.56 1.79 -33.91
C ARG A 185 7.54 2.03 -32.80
N ARG A 186 7.64 3.18 -32.13
CA ARG A 186 6.71 3.56 -31.05
C ARG A 186 5.34 3.97 -31.61
N TYR A 187 4.26 3.74 -30.87
CA TYR A 187 2.90 4.15 -31.24
C TYR A 187 2.69 5.62 -30.90
N THR A 188 2.65 6.55 -31.86
CA THR A 188 2.69 7.98 -31.57
C THR A 188 1.31 8.59 -31.36
N GLN A 189 1.24 9.82 -30.86
CA GLN A 189 0.01 10.61 -30.79
C GLN A 189 -0.68 10.75 -32.16
N GLN A 190 0.09 10.78 -33.25
CA GLN A 190 -0.48 10.80 -34.59
C GLN A 190 -1.15 9.47 -34.98
N CYS A 191 -0.65 8.34 -34.46
CA CYS A 191 -1.35 7.06 -34.59
C CYS A 191 -2.70 7.08 -33.85
N GLU A 192 -2.76 7.70 -32.66
CA GLU A 192 -4.00 7.85 -31.89
C GLU A 192 -5.05 8.70 -32.63
N ILE A 193 -4.63 9.84 -33.20
CA ILE A 193 -5.52 10.72 -33.98
C ILE A 193 -6.15 9.94 -35.14
N PHE A 194 -5.37 9.13 -35.84
CA PHE A 194 -5.87 8.28 -36.91
C PHE A 194 -6.90 7.25 -36.42
N SER A 195 -6.57 6.52 -35.36
CA SER A 195 -7.45 5.50 -34.76
C SER A 195 -8.75 6.10 -34.25
N PHE A 196 -8.70 7.31 -33.68
CA PHE A 196 -9.87 8.06 -33.25
C PHE A 196 -10.76 8.46 -34.44
N GLY A 197 -10.17 8.88 -35.56
CA GLY A 197 -10.91 9.13 -36.80
C GLY A 197 -11.64 7.89 -37.33
N MET A 198 -11.01 6.71 -37.23
CA MET A 198 -11.64 5.43 -37.62
C MET A 198 -12.82 5.07 -36.70
N MET A 199 -12.68 5.32 -35.39
CA MET A 199 -13.77 5.13 -34.42
C MET A 199 -14.94 6.09 -34.68
N LEU A 200 -14.67 7.38 -34.96
CA LEU A 200 -15.71 8.33 -35.33
C LEU A 200 -16.48 7.88 -36.57
N TRP A 201 -15.78 7.34 -37.58
CA TRP A 201 -16.43 6.77 -38.75
C TRP A 201 -17.33 5.57 -38.37
N GLU A 202 -16.82 4.63 -37.58
CA GLU A 202 -17.62 3.47 -37.12
C GLU A 202 -18.89 3.91 -36.38
N LEU A 203 -18.80 4.91 -35.52
CA LEU A 203 -19.94 5.47 -34.79
C LEU A 203 -20.92 6.19 -35.71
N CYS A 204 -20.43 7.01 -36.64
CA CYS A 204 -21.29 7.74 -37.57
C CYS A 204 -22.04 6.83 -38.55
N PHE A 205 -21.50 5.64 -38.86
CA PHE A 205 -22.07 4.73 -39.85
C PHE A 205 -22.60 3.42 -39.28
N GLU A 206 -22.40 3.20 -37.98
CA GLU A 206 -22.76 1.98 -37.23
C GLU A 206 -22.27 0.69 -37.93
N LYS A 207 -21.09 0.77 -38.54
CA LYS A 207 -20.47 -0.31 -39.33
C LYS A 207 -19.07 -0.59 -38.85
N VAL A 208 -18.73 -1.87 -38.77
CA VAL A 208 -17.34 -2.30 -38.53
C VAL A 208 -16.49 -1.84 -39.72
N PRO A 209 -15.38 -1.11 -39.50
CA PRO A 209 -14.52 -0.69 -40.59
C PRO A 209 -13.96 -1.87 -41.37
N TYR A 210 -14.00 -1.80 -42.69
CA TYR A 210 -13.55 -2.85 -43.61
C TYR A 210 -14.24 -4.21 -43.38
N HIS A 211 -15.52 -4.20 -42.99
CA HIS A 211 -16.30 -5.41 -42.74
C HIS A 211 -16.18 -6.43 -43.89
N GLY A 212 -15.94 -7.70 -43.55
CA GLY A 212 -15.79 -8.79 -44.50
C GLY A 212 -14.48 -8.80 -45.30
N LYS A 213 -13.52 -7.92 -44.99
CA LYS A 213 -12.18 -7.93 -45.58
C LYS A 213 -11.18 -8.62 -44.65
N ASP A 214 -10.29 -9.41 -45.24
CA ASP A 214 -9.20 -10.02 -44.48
C ASP A 214 -8.11 -9.00 -44.11
N MET A 215 -7.28 -9.36 -43.13
CA MET A 215 -6.23 -8.49 -42.59
C MET A 215 -5.19 -8.07 -43.65
N GLY A 216 -4.90 -8.95 -44.61
CA GLY A 216 -3.96 -8.67 -45.70
C GLY A 216 -4.51 -7.60 -46.64
N TYR A 217 -5.79 -7.70 -47.00
CA TYR A 217 -6.49 -6.67 -47.76
C TYR A 217 -6.47 -5.33 -47.02
N ILE A 218 -6.88 -5.29 -45.75
CA ILE A 218 -7.00 -4.06 -44.96
C ILE A 218 -5.65 -3.36 -44.88
N THR A 219 -4.60 -4.12 -44.55
CA THR A 219 -3.26 -3.54 -44.43
C THR A 219 -2.78 -2.97 -45.75
N ASN A 220 -2.88 -3.73 -46.85
CA ASN A 220 -2.44 -3.27 -48.17
C ASN A 220 -3.25 -2.05 -48.67
N HIS A 221 -4.56 -2.02 -48.41
CA HIS A 221 -5.44 -0.90 -48.75
C HIS A 221 -5.06 0.36 -47.98
N VAL A 222 -4.95 0.27 -46.64
CA VAL A 222 -4.67 1.41 -45.76
C VAL A 222 -3.26 1.97 -45.94
N THR A 223 -2.27 1.10 -46.11
CA THR A 223 -0.87 1.47 -46.35
C THR A 223 -0.62 2.11 -47.72
N LYS A 224 -1.51 1.89 -48.69
CA LYS A 224 -1.50 2.60 -50.00
C LYS A 224 -2.32 3.89 -50.00
N GLY A 225 -2.77 4.34 -48.84
CA GLY A 225 -3.59 5.55 -48.70
C GLY A 225 -5.09 5.32 -48.90
N GLY A 226 -5.53 4.07 -49.10
CA GLY A 226 -6.94 3.72 -49.11
C GLY A 226 -7.59 3.95 -47.75
N ARG A 227 -8.85 4.38 -47.76
CA ARG A 227 -9.68 4.59 -46.55
C ARG A 227 -11.04 3.95 -46.77
N GLU A 228 -11.84 3.88 -45.71
CA GLU A 228 -13.25 3.52 -45.82
C GLU A 228 -14.04 4.56 -46.62
N ARG A 229 -15.07 4.11 -47.33
CA ARG A 229 -15.93 5.03 -48.08
C ARG A 229 -16.82 5.76 -47.08
N ILE A 230 -16.77 7.09 -47.10
CA ILE A 230 -17.75 7.93 -46.40
C ILE A 230 -19.01 8.00 -47.28
N PRO A 231 -20.15 7.39 -46.90
CA PRO A 231 -21.38 7.41 -47.67
C PRO A 231 -21.88 8.83 -48.00
N ILE A 232 -22.84 8.95 -48.92
CA ILE A 232 -23.55 10.22 -49.09
C ILE A 232 -24.79 10.12 -48.21
N TYR A 233 -24.91 11.03 -47.25
CA TYR A 233 -26.04 11.06 -46.34
C TYR A 233 -27.26 11.74 -46.99
N SER A 234 -28.40 11.05 -47.00
CA SER A 234 -29.64 11.49 -47.67
C SER A 234 -30.75 11.98 -46.73
N GLY A 235 -30.43 12.30 -45.47
CA GLY A 235 -31.43 12.79 -44.50
C GLY A 235 -31.76 14.28 -44.63
N SER A 236 -32.30 14.84 -43.55
CA SER A 236 -32.75 16.23 -43.44
C SER A 236 -31.60 17.22 -43.65
N LYS A 237 -31.93 18.49 -43.87
CA LYS A 237 -30.93 19.54 -44.10
C LYS A 237 -29.97 19.69 -42.91
N GLU A 238 -30.50 19.62 -41.70
CA GLU A 238 -29.74 19.73 -40.45
C GLU A 238 -28.82 18.53 -40.23
N GLU A 239 -29.32 17.32 -40.44
CA GLU A 239 -28.49 16.11 -40.38
C GLU A 239 -27.40 16.13 -41.46
N LYS A 240 -27.65 16.69 -42.65
CA LYS A 240 -26.62 16.88 -43.69
C LYS A 240 -25.53 17.85 -43.28
N GLU A 241 -25.85 18.88 -42.49
CA GLU A 241 -24.87 19.83 -41.96
C GLU A 241 -24.00 19.18 -40.88
N ILE A 242 -24.61 18.50 -39.91
CA ILE A 242 -23.90 17.69 -38.89
C ILE A 242 -22.98 16.66 -39.56
N TYR A 243 -23.51 15.97 -40.56
CA TYR A 243 -22.79 14.98 -41.34
C TYR A 243 -21.57 15.56 -42.07
N SER A 244 -21.73 16.74 -42.66
CA SER A 244 -20.65 17.43 -43.36
C SER A 244 -19.51 17.83 -42.41
N GLU A 245 -19.83 18.22 -41.17
CA GLU A 245 -18.85 18.58 -40.16
C GLU A 245 -18.10 17.35 -39.62
N PHE A 246 -18.78 16.24 -39.32
CA PHE A 246 -18.11 14.97 -38.96
C PHE A 246 -17.22 14.45 -40.10
N LYS A 247 -17.70 14.51 -41.34
CA LYS A 247 -16.92 14.14 -42.53
C LYS A 247 -15.63 14.94 -42.65
N LYS A 248 -15.64 16.22 -42.27
CA LYS A 248 -14.45 17.08 -42.26
C LYS A 248 -13.46 16.59 -41.20
N ILE A 249 -13.91 16.33 -39.97
CA ILE A 249 -13.06 15.84 -38.86
C ILE A 249 -12.42 14.50 -39.23
N ILE A 250 -13.22 13.54 -39.72
CA ILE A 250 -12.75 12.22 -40.12
C ILE A 250 -11.67 12.33 -41.21
N LYS A 251 -11.88 13.16 -42.23
CA LYS A 251 -10.88 13.36 -43.30
C LYS A 251 -9.58 13.96 -42.80
N MET A 252 -9.65 14.92 -41.88
CA MET A 252 -8.45 15.56 -41.32
C MET A 252 -7.68 14.63 -40.36
N ALA A 253 -8.38 13.72 -39.68
CA ALA A 253 -7.75 12.68 -38.84
C ALA A 253 -7.12 11.55 -39.68
N TRP A 254 -7.65 11.28 -40.88
CA TRP A 254 -7.23 10.19 -41.76
C TRP A 254 -6.10 10.52 -42.75
N ALA A 255 -5.49 11.70 -42.66
CA ALA A 255 -4.38 12.09 -43.53
C ALA A 255 -3.31 10.98 -43.55
N HIS A 256 -2.80 10.69 -44.75
CA HIS A 256 -1.87 9.58 -44.93
C HIS A 256 -0.57 9.85 -44.20
N ASP A 257 -0.01 11.04 -44.43
CA ASP A 257 1.12 11.57 -43.69
C ASP A 257 0.70 11.89 -42.24
N PRO A 258 1.39 11.33 -41.21
CA PRO A 258 1.18 11.68 -39.82
C PRO A 258 1.28 13.17 -39.50
N ASP A 259 2.13 13.93 -40.20
CA ASP A 259 2.37 15.35 -39.91
C ASP A 259 1.26 16.26 -40.47
N GLU A 260 0.47 15.75 -41.43
CA GLU A 260 -0.70 16.43 -41.99
C GLU A 260 -2.00 16.19 -41.19
N ARG A 261 -1.96 15.31 -40.17
CA ARG A 261 -3.14 15.00 -39.36
C ARG A 261 -3.47 16.15 -38.41
N ILE A 262 -4.77 16.37 -38.21
CA ILE A 262 -5.26 17.41 -37.29
C ILE A 262 -4.70 17.22 -35.87
N SER A 263 -4.23 18.30 -35.25
CA SER A 263 -3.82 18.25 -33.85
C SER A 263 -4.99 17.91 -32.93
N ILE A 264 -4.70 17.24 -31.81
CA ILE A 264 -5.73 16.81 -30.87
C ILE A 264 -6.55 17.98 -30.30
N GLY A 265 -5.91 19.13 -30.06
CA GLY A 265 -6.59 20.33 -29.58
C GLY A 265 -7.58 20.89 -30.60
N LYS A 266 -7.19 20.94 -31.88
CA LYS A 266 -8.07 21.41 -32.96
C LYS A 266 -9.23 20.44 -33.20
N LEU A 267 -8.98 19.13 -33.09
CA LEU A 267 -10.03 18.10 -33.15
C LEU A 267 -11.05 18.28 -32.03
N TYR A 268 -10.61 18.53 -30.79
CA TYR A 268 -11.48 18.77 -29.64
C TYR A 268 -12.33 20.03 -29.83
N ILE A 269 -11.71 21.14 -30.27
CA ILE A 269 -12.43 22.40 -30.56
C ILE A 269 -13.52 22.17 -31.60
N MET A 270 -13.24 21.41 -32.67
CA MET A 270 -14.23 21.13 -33.71
C MET A 270 -15.40 20.29 -33.18
N LEU A 271 -15.15 19.27 -32.37
CA LEU A 271 -16.21 18.46 -31.75
C LEU A 271 -17.03 19.28 -30.73
N SER A 272 -16.39 20.12 -29.91
CA SER A 272 -17.07 21.00 -28.95
C SER A 272 -17.96 22.03 -29.65
N ASN A 273 -17.50 22.59 -30.77
CA ASN A 273 -18.29 23.52 -31.57
C ASN A 273 -19.51 22.83 -32.20
N MET A 274 -19.36 21.61 -32.71
CA MET A 274 -20.48 20.80 -33.18
C MET A 274 -21.48 20.52 -32.06
N GLN A 275 -21.00 20.12 -30.88
CA GLN A 275 -21.84 19.86 -29.71
C GLN A 275 -22.65 21.10 -29.32
N LYS A 276 -22.00 22.27 -29.18
CA LYS A 276 -22.67 23.53 -28.85
C LYS A 276 -23.68 23.97 -29.91
N LYS A 277 -23.44 23.63 -31.17
CA LYS A 277 -24.28 24.03 -32.30
C LYS A 277 -25.52 23.17 -32.46
N TYR A 278 -25.43 21.86 -32.18
CA TYR A 278 -26.49 20.89 -32.52
C TYR A 278 -27.13 20.18 -31.31
N VAL A 279 -26.64 20.40 -30.08
CA VAL A 279 -27.23 19.84 -28.86
C VAL A 279 -27.97 20.93 -28.07
N PRO A 280 -29.29 20.81 -27.84
CA PRO A 280 -30.06 21.79 -27.08
C PRO A 280 -29.60 21.92 -25.61
N PRO A 281 -29.67 23.13 -25.00
CA PRO A 281 -29.38 23.30 -23.58
C PRO A 281 -30.32 22.42 -22.73
N GLY A 282 -29.75 21.56 -21.88
CA GLY A 282 -30.51 20.69 -20.96
C GLY A 282 -30.67 19.22 -21.38
N GLN A 283 -30.15 18.80 -22.54
CA GLN A 283 -30.02 17.37 -22.92
C GLN A 283 -28.54 16.92 -23.00
N MET A 284 -27.62 17.64 -22.36
CA MET A 284 -26.20 17.27 -22.32
C MET A 284 -25.96 16.10 -21.35
N PRO A 285 -25.35 14.99 -21.78
CA PRO A 285 -24.54 14.17 -20.88
C PRO A 285 -23.20 14.89 -20.66
N ASP A 286 -22.83 15.13 -19.40
CA ASP A 286 -21.56 15.76 -19.01
C ASP A 286 -20.37 14.94 -19.53
N LEU A 287 -19.67 15.48 -20.53
CA LEU A 287 -18.56 14.82 -21.21
C LEU A 287 -17.29 15.67 -21.28
N LEU A 288 -17.05 16.61 -20.34
CA LEU A 288 -15.74 17.04 -19.79
C LEU A 288 -15.80 18.46 -19.13
N PRO A 289 -14.92 18.74 -18.13
CA PRO A 289 -14.85 20.00 -17.37
C PRO A 289 -14.09 21.13 -18.09
N ASP A 290 -14.40 22.39 -17.74
CA ASP A 290 -14.00 23.66 -18.39
C ASP A 290 -12.48 24.02 -18.41
N ASN A 291 -11.57 23.08 -18.13
CA ASN A 291 -10.13 23.36 -18.02
C ASN A 291 -9.26 22.63 -19.06
N VAL A 292 -9.61 22.72 -20.35
CA VAL A 292 -8.66 22.37 -21.42
C VAL A 292 -7.69 23.55 -21.62
N LEU A 293 -6.41 23.28 -21.35
CA LEU A 293 -5.28 24.21 -21.50
C LEU A 293 -5.38 25.10 -22.74
N LYS A 294 -5.14 26.41 -22.54
CA LYS A 294 -4.79 27.33 -23.63
C LYS A 294 -3.49 26.84 -24.28
N LEU A 295 -3.62 26.13 -25.41
CA LEU A 295 -2.53 25.50 -26.16
C LEU A 295 -2.18 26.24 -27.47
N ASP A 296 -2.71 27.44 -27.71
CA ASP A 296 -2.35 28.27 -28.87
C ASP A 296 -1.45 29.45 -28.44
N GLU A 297 -0.18 29.16 -28.19
CA GLU A 297 0.92 30.13 -28.36
C GLU A 297 2.02 29.47 -29.19
N ARG A 298 1.76 29.36 -30.50
CA ARG A 298 2.77 29.28 -31.58
C ARG A 298 2.06 29.22 -32.94
N ILE A 299 1.56 30.38 -33.38
CA ILE A 299 1.34 30.65 -34.81
C ILE A 299 2.36 31.72 -35.18
N PRO A 300 3.45 31.41 -35.89
CA PRO A 300 4.08 32.41 -36.74
C PRO A 300 3.13 32.72 -37.89
N GLU A 301 2.82 33.99 -38.07
CA GLU A 301 2.16 34.51 -39.27
C GLU A 301 3.00 34.13 -40.52
N GLU A 302 2.30 33.67 -41.56
CA GLU A 302 2.68 33.36 -42.95
C GLU A 302 4.16 33.28 -43.35
N PRO A 303 4.58 32.22 -44.08
CA PRO A 303 5.65 32.33 -45.05
C PRO A 303 5.08 32.48 -46.47
N VAL A 304 5.43 33.62 -47.06
CA VAL A 304 5.37 33.93 -48.49
C VAL A 304 6.16 32.87 -49.29
N MET A 305 5.59 32.44 -50.40
CA MET A 305 6.25 31.62 -51.42
C MET A 305 7.49 32.32 -51.99
N SER A 306 8.62 31.62 -52.08
CA SER A 306 9.61 31.86 -53.11
C SER A 306 10.36 30.58 -53.45
N ASP A 307 10.42 30.33 -54.76
CA ASP A 307 11.18 29.28 -55.44
C ASP A 307 12.69 29.38 -55.17
N ASP A 308 13.36 28.23 -55.05
CA ASP A 308 14.57 27.85 -55.81
C ASP A 308 15.41 26.75 -55.13
N GLU A 309 16.12 26.02 -56.00
CA GLU A 309 16.86 24.77 -55.85
C GLU A 309 18.17 24.84 -55.01
N ASP A 310 18.76 23.64 -54.83
CA ASP A 310 20.19 23.33 -54.60
C ASP A 310 20.74 23.03 -53.19
N LEU A 311 20.99 21.72 -52.98
CA LEU A 311 22.32 21.09 -52.82
C LEU A 311 23.44 21.88 -52.11
N TYR A 312 23.99 21.38 -50.99
CA TYR A 312 25.45 21.19 -50.81
C TYR A 312 25.85 20.35 -49.58
N ILE A 313 27.03 19.74 -49.72
CA ILE A 313 27.71 18.68 -48.96
C ILE A 313 28.68 19.25 -47.89
N GLY A 314 28.93 18.48 -46.81
CA GLY A 314 30.21 18.43 -46.05
C GLY A 314 30.24 19.28 -44.76
N THR A 315 30.74 18.83 -43.61
CA THR A 315 32.09 18.27 -43.44
C THR A 315 32.22 17.48 -42.12
N ILE A 316 32.95 16.36 -42.18
CA ILE A 316 33.41 15.51 -41.08
C ILE A 316 34.66 16.14 -40.45
N THR A 317 34.82 16.10 -39.13
CA THR A 317 36.14 15.85 -38.53
C THR A 317 36.00 15.08 -37.21
N ALA A 318 36.75 13.98 -37.15
CA ALA A 318 36.75 12.95 -36.13
C ALA A 318 38.04 12.98 -35.30
N THR A 319 37.96 12.50 -34.06
CA THR A 319 39.07 11.89 -33.27
C THR A 319 38.42 11.26 -32.04
N GLY A 320 38.45 9.95 -31.73
CA GLY A 320 39.02 8.70 -32.25
C GLY A 320 38.57 7.58 -31.26
N ALA A 321 38.69 6.25 -31.42
CA ALA A 321 39.18 5.25 -32.38
C ALA A 321 38.53 3.91 -31.89
N LEU A 322 37.85 3.06 -32.67
CA LEU A 322 38.23 2.13 -33.75
C LEU A 322 39.08 0.90 -33.35
N SER A 323 38.48 -0.31 -33.41
CA SER A 323 38.98 -1.61 -33.99
C SER A 323 38.04 -2.75 -33.55
N TYR A 324 37.12 -3.29 -34.34
CA TYR A 324 37.17 -4.23 -35.49
C TYR A 324 37.51 -5.71 -35.18
N TYR A 325 36.66 -6.56 -35.75
CA TYR A 325 36.58 -8.02 -35.79
C TYR A 325 37.86 -8.76 -36.19
N ILE A 326 38.09 -9.95 -35.58
CA ILE A 326 38.59 -11.14 -36.29
C ILE A 326 37.77 -12.36 -35.81
N TYR A 327 37.05 -12.96 -36.76
CA TYR A 327 36.49 -14.30 -36.68
C TYR A 327 37.52 -15.25 -37.32
N THR A 328 37.90 -16.33 -36.63
CA THR A 328 38.45 -17.52 -37.28
C THR A 328 37.58 -18.72 -36.96
N ASP A 329 37.08 -19.26 -38.06
CA ASP A 329 36.24 -20.42 -38.29
C ASP A 329 36.89 -21.74 -37.83
N HIS A 330 36.13 -22.63 -37.17
CA HIS A 330 35.74 -23.93 -37.75
C HIS A 330 35.06 -24.89 -36.76
N SER A 331 33.86 -25.32 -37.18
CA SER A 331 33.10 -26.50 -36.72
C SER A 331 32.40 -26.33 -35.35
N LYS A 332 31.08 -26.54 -35.18
CA LYS A 332 30.11 -27.38 -35.90
C LYS A 332 28.69 -26.81 -35.80
N LYS A 333 27.98 -26.96 -36.94
CA LYS A 333 26.54 -27.17 -37.14
C LYS A 333 25.58 -25.98 -37.05
N LEU A 334 25.32 -25.46 -38.25
CA LEU A 334 24.15 -24.68 -38.67
C LEU A 334 22.88 -25.54 -38.81
N HIS A 335 21.78 -25.00 -38.28
CA HIS A 335 20.49 -24.68 -38.93
C HIS A 335 19.51 -25.75 -39.48
N ASN A 336 18.24 -25.40 -39.21
CA ASN A 336 17.02 -25.52 -40.03
C ASN A 336 16.29 -26.86 -40.05
N SER A 337 15.17 -27.00 -39.34
CA SER A 337 13.81 -26.45 -39.56
C SER A 337 12.95 -27.37 -40.42
N ARG A 338 11.96 -28.04 -39.81
CA ARG A 338 10.54 -28.10 -40.22
C ARG A 338 9.82 -29.29 -39.56
N PHE A 339 8.56 -29.02 -39.19
CA PHE A 339 7.44 -29.95 -39.01
C PHE A 339 7.52 -30.95 -37.85
N MET A 340 6.62 -30.77 -36.87
CA MET A 340 5.55 -31.74 -36.53
C MET A 340 4.81 -31.27 -35.28
N MET A 341 3.53 -30.92 -35.46
CA MET A 341 2.53 -31.01 -34.40
C MET A 341 2.35 -32.51 -34.08
N SER A 342 2.90 -32.99 -32.96
CA SER A 342 2.33 -34.10 -32.16
C SER A 342 3.25 -34.45 -30.99
N GLN A 343 2.67 -34.70 -29.81
CA GLN A 343 3.28 -35.36 -28.64
C GLN A 343 4.38 -34.59 -27.86
N ALA A 344 3.99 -33.53 -27.15
CA ALA A 344 4.79 -33.00 -26.02
C ALA A 344 3.94 -32.81 -24.75
N TYR A 345 2.91 -33.63 -24.57
CA TYR A 345 2.21 -33.81 -23.27
C TYR A 345 2.85 -34.93 -22.42
N ALA A 346 4.05 -35.38 -22.77
CA ALA A 346 4.86 -36.28 -21.98
C ALA A 346 6.31 -35.77 -22.03
N ASP A 347 6.97 -35.70 -20.88
CA ASP A 347 8.39 -35.33 -20.69
C ASP A 347 8.77 -33.86 -20.59
N ALA A 348 7.86 -32.99 -20.13
CA ALA A 348 8.31 -31.81 -19.38
C ALA A 348 8.82 -32.27 -18.00
N LYS A 349 10.06 -32.79 -17.96
CA LYS A 349 10.88 -32.75 -16.76
C LYS A 349 11.13 -31.28 -16.45
N ILE A 350 10.18 -30.67 -15.77
CA ILE A 350 10.35 -29.39 -15.09
C ILE A 350 11.56 -29.60 -14.19
N PRO A 351 12.72 -28.94 -14.44
CA PRO A 351 13.81 -29.00 -13.48
C PRO A 351 13.25 -28.47 -12.16
N PRO A 352 13.55 -29.09 -11.01
CA PRO A 352 13.10 -28.56 -9.74
C PRO A 352 13.63 -27.13 -9.65
N VAL A 353 12.73 -26.15 -9.71
CA VAL A 353 13.02 -24.78 -9.29
C VAL A 353 12.89 -24.75 -7.77
N THR A 354 13.60 -25.66 -7.10
CA THR A 354 14.24 -25.26 -5.86
C THR A 354 15.47 -24.47 -6.31
N PRO A 355 15.69 -23.25 -5.81
CA PRO A 355 16.97 -22.59 -6.02
C PRO A 355 18.05 -23.57 -5.57
N LYS A 356 18.84 -24.11 -6.50
CA LYS A 356 19.90 -25.09 -6.19
C LYS A 356 20.93 -24.56 -5.18
N ASN A 357 20.95 -23.24 -4.97
CA ASN A 357 21.84 -22.53 -4.07
C ASN A 357 21.10 -21.41 -3.28
N SER A 358 19.96 -21.70 -2.64
CA SER A 358 19.60 -20.90 -1.45
C SER A 358 20.19 -21.63 -0.25
N PRO A 359 21.30 -21.17 0.36
CA PRO A 359 21.85 -21.80 1.54
C PRO A 359 20.94 -21.48 2.72
N LEU A 360 19.78 -22.11 2.77
CA LEU A 360 18.90 -22.04 3.91
C LEU A 360 19.53 -22.97 4.94
N ARG A 361 20.40 -22.39 5.76
CA ARG A 361 20.80 -22.99 7.03
C ARG A 361 19.50 -23.38 7.72
N VAL A 362 19.29 -24.68 7.91
CA VAL A 362 18.37 -25.15 8.95
C VAL A 362 18.75 -24.38 10.21
N LEU A 363 17.81 -23.59 10.72
CA LEU A 363 18.08 -22.79 11.91
C LEU A 363 18.29 -23.74 13.09
N PRO A 364 19.20 -23.41 14.03
CA PRO A 364 19.38 -24.24 15.21
C PRO A 364 18.07 -24.32 15.99
N SER A 365 17.83 -25.47 16.60
CA SER A 365 16.65 -25.68 17.44
C SER A 365 16.73 -24.85 18.73
N ARG A 366 15.58 -24.65 19.39
CA ARG A 366 15.52 -23.99 20.69
C ARG A 366 16.45 -24.65 21.72
N ASP A 367 16.54 -25.97 21.72
CA ASP A 367 17.41 -26.71 22.65
C ASP A 367 18.89 -26.47 22.36
N GLU A 368 19.29 -26.38 21.09
CA GLU A 368 20.64 -25.99 20.69
C GLU A 368 20.98 -24.56 21.13
N MET A 369 20.01 -23.63 21.03
CA MET A 369 20.16 -22.27 21.54
C MET A 369 20.33 -22.25 23.05
N ILE A 370 19.48 -22.96 23.80
CA ILE A 370 19.60 -23.05 25.26
C ILE A 370 20.93 -23.66 25.69
N ASN A 371 21.38 -24.72 25.02
CA ASN A 371 22.67 -25.34 25.31
C ASN A 371 23.82 -24.36 25.07
N THR A 372 23.73 -23.52 24.04
CA THR A 372 24.71 -22.46 23.76
C THR A 372 24.68 -21.39 24.85
N LEU A 373 23.49 -20.93 25.27
CA LEU A 373 23.35 -19.98 26.39
C LEU A 373 23.92 -20.53 27.69
N LYS A 374 23.65 -21.81 28.02
CA LYS A 374 24.17 -22.47 29.22
C LYS A 374 25.71 -22.52 29.24
N ARG A 375 26.38 -22.69 28.09
CA ARG A 375 27.86 -22.70 28.01
C ARG A 375 28.48 -21.36 28.37
N SER A 376 27.85 -20.24 27.99
CA SER A 376 28.33 -18.89 28.33
C SER A 376 28.46 -18.64 29.84
N GLY A 377 27.70 -19.35 30.67
CA GLY A 377 27.72 -19.23 32.14
C GLY A 377 28.77 -20.07 32.86
N ILE A 378 29.40 -21.05 32.20
CA ILE A 378 30.27 -22.03 32.85
C ILE A 378 31.71 -21.49 32.93
N SER A 379 32.18 -21.17 34.14
CA SER A 379 33.51 -20.59 34.37
C SER A 379 34.68 -21.61 34.43
N SER A 380 34.46 -22.90 34.14
CA SER A 380 35.40 -23.98 34.49
C SER A 380 36.14 -24.66 33.33
N PHE A 381 36.05 -24.19 32.08
CA PHE A 381 36.87 -24.74 31.00
C PHE A 381 38.23 -24.04 30.91
N GLN A 382 39.25 -24.68 31.49
CA GLN A 382 40.67 -24.31 31.42
C GLN A 382 41.30 -24.41 30.01
N ASN A 383 40.55 -24.40 28.91
CA ASN A 383 41.11 -24.47 27.55
C ASN A 383 40.43 -23.47 26.60
N GLN A 384 41.13 -22.36 26.36
CA GLN A 384 41.26 -21.63 25.08
C GLN A 384 40.04 -21.59 24.14
N ASP A 385 39.00 -20.87 24.54
CA ASP A 385 38.33 -19.82 23.74
C ASP A 385 37.28 -19.19 24.66
N ASN A 386 37.49 -17.93 25.06
CA ASN A 386 36.58 -17.24 25.97
C ASN A 386 35.22 -17.02 25.24
N GLU A 387 34.22 -17.85 25.50
CA GLU A 387 32.85 -17.80 24.94
C GLU A 387 31.99 -16.67 25.57
N GLU A 388 32.61 -15.62 26.10
CA GLU A 388 31.90 -14.47 26.65
C GLU A 388 31.15 -13.72 25.54
N LEU A 389 29.87 -13.44 25.77
CA LEU A 389 29.02 -12.68 24.85
C LEU A 389 29.37 -11.19 24.90
N ASP A 390 29.25 -10.50 23.78
CA ASP A 390 29.39 -9.05 23.76
C ASP A 390 28.13 -8.39 24.35
N LEU A 391 26.95 -8.89 23.98
CA LEU A 391 25.68 -8.31 24.43
C LEU A 391 24.66 -9.39 24.82
N LEU A 392 23.96 -9.15 25.92
CA LEU A 392 22.71 -9.82 26.29
C LEU A 392 21.54 -8.83 26.17
N ILE A 393 20.56 -9.15 25.32
CA ILE A 393 19.35 -8.36 25.11
C ILE A 393 18.17 -9.04 25.82
N ILE A 394 17.45 -8.27 26.63
CA ILE A 394 16.30 -8.74 27.40
C ILE A 394 15.02 -8.23 26.73
N GLY A 395 14.19 -9.15 26.24
CA GLY A 395 12.91 -8.87 25.58
C GLY A 395 12.94 -9.15 24.07
N GLY A 396 12.01 -9.97 23.60
CA GLY A 396 11.85 -10.41 22.21
C GLY A 396 10.71 -9.72 21.45
N GLY A 397 10.40 -8.47 21.82
CA GLY A 397 9.58 -7.57 20.98
C GLY A 397 10.40 -6.90 19.88
N ALA A 398 9.75 -6.07 19.06
CA ALA A 398 10.36 -5.45 17.87
C ALA A 398 11.67 -4.70 18.18
N THR A 399 11.72 -4.02 19.33
CA THR A 399 12.93 -3.31 19.79
C THR A 399 14.08 -4.27 20.04
N GLY A 400 13.85 -5.36 20.78
CA GLY A 400 14.91 -6.29 21.16
C GLY A 400 15.34 -7.20 20.01
N THR A 401 14.40 -7.72 19.22
CA THR A 401 14.73 -8.51 18.02
C THR A 401 15.44 -7.66 16.97
N GLY A 402 15.04 -6.40 16.80
CA GLY A 402 15.74 -5.44 15.95
C GLY A 402 17.17 -5.17 16.41
N ALA A 403 17.37 -4.94 17.72
CA ALA A 403 18.69 -4.75 18.30
C ALA A 403 19.57 -6.00 18.14
N ALA A 404 19.00 -7.19 18.31
CA ALA A 404 19.71 -8.45 18.11
C ALA A 404 20.14 -8.64 16.64
N LEU A 405 19.27 -8.34 15.68
CA LEU A 405 19.58 -8.40 14.26
C LEU A 405 20.68 -7.40 13.89
N ASP A 406 20.59 -6.16 14.35
CA ASP A 406 21.61 -5.15 14.08
C ASP A 406 22.97 -5.54 14.67
N ALA A 407 23.01 -5.94 15.94
CA ALA A 407 24.27 -6.36 16.57
C ALA A 407 24.88 -7.60 15.90
N ALA A 408 24.06 -8.60 15.54
CA ALA A 408 24.53 -9.81 14.86
C ALA A 408 25.07 -9.52 13.45
N THR A 409 24.40 -8.67 12.67
CA THR A 409 24.86 -8.28 11.31
C THR A 409 26.15 -7.45 11.34
N ARG A 410 26.42 -6.75 12.44
CA ARG A 410 27.71 -6.08 12.71
C ARG A 410 28.82 -7.03 13.17
N GLY A 411 28.52 -8.32 13.38
CA GLY A 411 29.47 -9.35 13.78
C GLY A 411 29.70 -9.47 15.28
N LEU A 412 28.83 -8.91 16.13
CA LEU A 412 28.92 -9.04 17.58
C LEU A 412 28.37 -10.40 18.05
N LYS A 413 28.90 -10.93 19.16
CA LYS A 413 28.37 -12.12 19.83
C LYS A 413 27.18 -11.73 20.70
N VAL A 414 25.97 -12.05 20.27
CA VAL A 414 24.73 -11.55 20.89
C VAL A 414 23.87 -12.70 21.37
N ALA A 415 23.32 -12.56 22.58
CA ALA A 415 22.20 -13.35 23.06
C ALA A 415 20.94 -12.50 23.22
N LEU A 416 19.77 -13.10 22.98
CA LEU A 416 18.48 -12.52 23.33
C LEU A 416 17.63 -13.55 24.09
N VAL A 417 17.03 -13.12 25.19
CA VAL A 417 16.06 -13.92 25.95
C VAL A 417 14.72 -13.20 26.03
N GLU A 418 13.65 -13.94 25.75
CA GLU A 418 12.26 -13.48 25.84
C GLU A 418 11.50 -14.37 26.81
N ARG A 419 10.82 -13.74 27.79
CA ARG A 419 10.17 -14.47 28.87
C ARG A 419 9.01 -15.34 28.39
N ASP A 420 8.21 -14.83 27.47
CA ASP A 420 7.08 -15.54 26.87
C ASP A 420 7.47 -15.93 25.44
N ASP A 421 6.65 -15.64 24.43
CA ASP A 421 7.02 -15.84 23.02
C ASP A 421 7.46 -14.54 22.32
N PHE A 422 8.13 -14.64 21.18
CA PHE A 422 8.47 -13.48 20.37
C PHE A 422 7.22 -12.66 20.04
N ALA A 423 7.29 -11.34 20.23
CA ALA A 423 6.16 -10.41 20.11
C ALA A 423 4.95 -10.69 21.03
N SER A 424 5.10 -11.47 22.11
CA SER A 424 4.05 -11.74 23.11
C SER A 424 3.42 -10.49 23.72
N GLY A 425 4.17 -9.38 23.84
CA GLY A 425 3.74 -8.11 24.41
C GLY A 425 3.09 -7.16 23.40
N THR A 426 3.45 -5.87 23.47
CA THR A 426 2.87 -4.79 22.64
C THR A 426 3.10 -4.99 21.14
N SER A 427 4.22 -5.62 20.74
CA SER A 427 4.62 -5.77 19.33
C SER A 427 3.69 -6.65 18.47
N SER A 428 2.70 -7.33 19.06
CA SER A 428 1.65 -8.07 18.34
C SER A 428 0.26 -7.45 18.44
N ARG A 429 0.15 -6.26 19.05
CA ARG A 429 -1.10 -5.57 19.39
C ARG A 429 -1.08 -4.11 18.90
N SER A 430 -0.54 -3.89 17.72
CA SER A 430 -0.51 -2.59 17.05
C SER A 430 -1.70 -2.41 16.09
N THR A 431 -1.90 -1.19 15.56
CA THR A 431 -2.87 -0.95 14.47
C THR A 431 -2.48 -1.63 13.15
N LYS A 432 -1.34 -2.35 13.10
CA LYS A 432 -0.84 -3.03 11.90
C LYS A 432 -0.46 -2.11 10.76
N LEU A 433 -0.19 -0.84 11.07
CA LEU A 433 0.22 0.17 10.11
C LEU A 433 1.64 0.66 10.38
N ILE A 434 2.38 0.84 9.29
CA ILE A 434 3.70 1.45 9.24
C ILE A 434 3.47 2.91 8.83
N HIS A 435 3.01 3.70 9.79
CA HIS A 435 2.62 5.08 9.52
C HIS A 435 3.81 6.01 9.36
N GLY A 436 3.83 6.82 8.30
CA GLY A 436 4.82 7.88 8.16
C GLY A 436 4.43 9.22 8.82
N GLY A 437 3.31 9.30 9.54
CA GLY A 437 3.06 10.39 10.49
C GLY A 437 2.45 11.69 9.94
N VAL A 438 1.50 11.63 9.00
CA VAL A 438 0.81 12.80 8.39
C VAL A 438 0.32 13.82 9.43
N ARG A 439 -0.22 13.39 10.57
CA ARG A 439 -0.68 14.30 11.65
C ARG A 439 0.46 15.05 12.34
N TYR A 440 1.64 14.44 12.41
CA TYR A 440 2.82 15.12 12.96
C TYR A 440 3.33 16.17 11.98
N LEU A 441 3.19 15.95 10.67
CA LEU A 441 3.49 16.97 9.68
C LEU A 441 2.61 18.21 9.87
N GLU A 442 1.30 18.01 10.09
CA GLU A 442 0.38 19.10 10.39
C GLU A 442 0.87 19.93 11.59
N LYS A 443 1.25 19.27 12.70
CA LYS A 443 1.81 19.96 13.88
C LYS A 443 3.18 20.60 13.62
N ALA A 444 4.08 19.92 12.90
CA ALA A 444 5.40 20.42 12.57
C ALA A 444 5.31 21.74 11.80
N ILE A 445 4.37 21.80 10.84
CA ILE A 445 4.09 23.01 10.07
C ILE A 445 3.47 24.08 10.97
N TYR A 446 2.34 23.79 11.62
CA TYR A 446 1.63 24.81 12.41
C TYR A 446 2.42 25.37 13.60
N GLN A 447 3.30 24.55 14.20
CA GLN A 447 4.06 24.92 15.40
C GLN A 447 5.53 25.23 15.11
N LEU A 448 5.96 25.16 13.84
CA LEU A 448 7.37 25.29 13.43
C LEU A 448 8.31 24.37 14.25
N ASP A 449 7.84 23.16 14.52
CA ASP A 449 8.54 22.20 15.37
C ASP A 449 9.46 21.31 14.51
N TYR A 450 10.75 21.67 14.46
CA TYR A 450 11.78 20.92 13.75
C TYR A 450 11.92 19.47 14.25
N GLY A 451 11.67 19.23 15.54
CA GLY A 451 11.69 17.89 16.12
C GLY A 451 10.59 17.02 15.52
N GLN A 452 9.38 17.55 15.36
CA GLN A 452 8.28 16.83 14.69
C GLN A 452 8.58 16.59 13.22
N TYR A 453 9.20 17.54 12.53
CA TYR A 453 9.61 17.37 11.13
C TYR A 453 10.59 16.21 10.95
N LYS A 454 11.65 16.15 11.79
CA LYS A 454 12.63 15.05 11.76
C LYS A 454 11.95 13.69 11.97
N LEU A 455 11.00 13.60 12.90
CA LEU A 455 10.22 12.38 13.14
C LEU A 455 9.41 11.93 11.92
N VAL A 456 8.83 12.87 11.16
CA VAL A 456 8.10 12.53 9.92
C VAL A 456 9.07 11.99 8.86
N ARG A 457 10.22 12.63 8.68
CA ARG A 457 11.22 12.19 7.70
C ARG A 457 11.78 10.82 8.01
N GLU A 458 12.12 10.58 9.27
CA GLU A 458 12.57 9.27 9.74
C GLU A 458 11.50 8.20 9.51
N ALA A 459 10.25 8.47 9.89
CA ALA A 459 9.17 7.51 9.71
C ALA A 459 8.89 7.21 8.23
N LEU A 460 9.00 8.20 7.33
CA LEU A 460 8.86 8.01 5.88
C LEU A 460 9.96 7.13 5.30
N HIS A 461 11.21 7.37 5.70
CA HIS A 461 12.35 6.57 5.27
C HIS A 461 12.23 5.12 5.77
N GLU A 462 11.97 4.93 7.07
CA GLU A 462 11.82 3.58 7.63
C GLU A 462 10.66 2.83 6.98
N ARG A 463 9.54 3.51 6.67
CA ARG A 463 8.40 2.90 5.98
C ARG A 463 8.78 2.31 4.62
N ALA A 464 9.63 2.98 3.85
CA ALA A 464 10.15 2.42 2.61
C ALA A 464 11.09 1.23 2.84
N THR A 465 11.93 1.32 3.87
CA THR A 465 12.80 0.21 4.30
C THR A 465 11.98 -1.04 4.63
N PHE A 466 10.85 -0.93 5.33
CA PHE A 466 9.95 -2.07 5.60
C PHE A 466 9.54 -2.82 4.33
N LEU A 467 8.98 -2.09 3.35
CA LEU A 467 8.54 -2.66 2.08
C LEU A 467 9.70 -3.32 1.33
N ASN A 468 10.90 -2.78 1.49
CA ASN A 468 12.10 -3.36 0.90
C ASN A 468 12.52 -4.64 1.63
N ILE A 469 12.73 -4.61 2.94
CA ILE A 469 13.34 -5.74 3.68
C ILE A 469 12.42 -6.95 3.84
N ALA A 470 11.10 -6.75 3.82
CA ALA A 470 10.10 -7.79 4.00
C ALA A 470 8.85 -7.53 3.12
N PRO A 471 8.98 -7.64 1.78
CA PRO A 471 7.92 -7.29 0.82
C PRO A 471 6.71 -8.23 0.87
N TYR A 472 6.84 -9.39 1.51
CA TYR A 472 5.72 -10.33 1.69
C TYR A 472 4.89 -9.96 2.92
N LEU A 473 5.54 -9.51 4.01
CA LEU A 473 4.88 -9.13 5.27
C LEU A 473 4.43 -7.68 5.33
N SER A 474 4.84 -6.85 4.37
CA SER A 474 4.48 -5.44 4.32
C SER A 474 4.16 -5.01 2.91
N HIS A 475 3.10 -4.20 2.78
CA HIS A 475 2.60 -3.72 1.50
C HIS A 475 2.01 -2.32 1.64
N GLN A 476 1.81 -1.67 0.49
CA GLN A 476 1.16 -0.38 0.43
C GLN A 476 -0.35 -0.54 0.60
N LEU A 477 -0.94 0.23 1.51
CA LEU A 477 -2.38 0.29 1.73
C LEU A 477 -2.89 1.68 1.34
N PRO A 478 -3.78 1.80 0.34
CA PRO A 478 -4.51 3.04 0.12
C PRO A 478 -5.47 3.28 1.29
N ILE A 479 -5.48 4.50 1.81
CA ILE A 479 -6.34 4.95 2.90
C ILE A 479 -7.17 6.14 2.42
N MET A 480 -8.48 5.95 2.42
CA MET A 480 -9.46 6.94 2.01
C MET A 480 -9.85 7.85 3.18
N LEU A 481 -9.81 9.17 2.94
CA LEU A 481 -10.29 10.19 3.85
C LEU A 481 -11.60 10.81 3.33
N PRO A 482 -12.78 10.42 3.83
CA PRO A 482 -14.06 10.98 3.40
C PRO A 482 -14.21 12.45 3.82
N LEU A 483 -14.75 13.26 2.91
CA LEU A 483 -14.89 14.71 3.04
C LEU A 483 -16.35 15.13 2.90
N TYR A 484 -16.79 16.00 3.81
CA TYR A 484 -18.19 16.43 3.93
C TYR A 484 -18.39 17.93 3.70
N ARG A 485 -17.30 18.68 3.44
CA ARG A 485 -17.35 20.09 3.06
C ARG A 485 -16.40 20.36 1.90
N TRP A 486 -16.83 21.18 0.95
CA TRP A 486 -16.04 21.46 -0.26
C TRP A 486 -14.66 22.07 0.02
N TRP A 487 -14.51 22.92 1.04
CA TRP A 487 -13.22 23.50 1.41
C TRP A 487 -12.21 22.47 1.94
N GLU A 488 -12.68 21.32 2.45
CA GLU A 488 -11.81 20.27 2.96
C GLU A 488 -11.03 19.60 1.82
N VAL A 489 -11.57 19.58 0.61
CA VAL A 489 -10.93 18.97 -0.57
C VAL A 489 -9.56 19.62 -0.83
N PRO A 490 -9.46 20.94 -1.10
CA PRO A 490 -8.16 21.57 -1.31
C PRO A 490 -7.27 21.51 -0.06
N TYR A 491 -7.83 21.62 1.16
CA TYR A 491 -7.05 21.55 2.40
C TYR A 491 -6.30 20.21 2.55
N TYR A 492 -7.03 19.10 2.52
CA TYR A 492 -6.42 17.77 2.69
C TYR A 492 -5.61 17.36 1.47
N TRP A 493 -6.01 17.76 0.26
CA TRP A 493 -5.23 17.50 -0.94
C TRP A 493 -3.86 18.18 -0.86
N VAL A 494 -3.78 19.47 -0.49
CA VAL A 494 -2.50 20.17 -0.33
C VAL A 494 -1.67 19.52 0.77
N GLY A 495 -2.24 19.29 1.96
CA GLY A 495 -1.51 18.69 3.08
C GLY A 495 -0.91 17.32 2.74
N LEU A 496 -1.68 16.47 2.04
CA LEU A 496 -1.22 15.14 1.62
C LEU A 496 -0.24 15.17 0.44
N ASN A 497 -0.30 16.18 -0.42
CA ASN A 497 0.72 16.38 -1.46
C ASN A 497 2.03 16.93 -0.89
N VAL A 498 1.97 17.83 0.09
CA VAL A 498 3.16 18.24 0.86
C VAL A 498 3.77 17.01 1.54
N TYR A 499 2.95 16.16 2.15
CA TYR A 499 3.40 14.91 2.74
C TYR A 499 4.11 13.99 1.73
N ASN A 500 3.57 13.80 0.53
CA ASN A 500 4.21 13.02 -0.52
C ASN A 500 5.49 13.66 -1.05
N PHE A 501 5.49 14.99 -1.21
CA PHE A 501 6.70 15.74 -1.55
C PHE A 501 7.79 15.51 -0.50
N LEU A 502 7.42 15.50 0.79
CA LEU A 502 8.34 15.17 1.85
C LEU A 502 8.77 13.70 1.87
N ALA A 503 8.00 12.80 1.28
CA ALA A 503 8.47 11.43 1.09
C ALA A 503 9.54 11.36 -0.02
N GLY A 504 9.50 12.26 -1.00
CA GLY A 504 10.46 12.29 -2.11
C GLY A 504 10.49 10.94 -2.85
N LYS A 505 11.67 10.32 -2.94
CA LYS A 505 11.84 8.98 -3.51
C LYS A 505 11.14 7.85 -2.73
N GLU A 506 10.81 8.09 -1.47
CA GLU A 506 10.13 7.15 -0.56
C GLU A 506 8.58 7.27 -0.63
N ALA A 507 8.07 8.05 -1.58
CA ALA A 507 6.65 8.19 -1.81
C ALA A 507 6.05 6.87 -2.35
N MET A 508 4.93 6.44 -1.75
CA MET A 508 4.23 5.20 -2.11
C MET A 508 3.16 5.39 -3.19
N GLY A 509 3.10 6.57 -3.80
CA GLY A 509 2.08 6.97 -4.76
C GLY A 509 1.60 8.38 -4.51
N ASN A 510 0.98 8.98 -5.53
CA ASN A 510 0.39 10.31 -5.41
C ASN A 510 -0.97 10.25 -4.73
N SER A 511 -1.26 11.28 -3.93
CA SER A 511 -2.58 11.45 -3.32
C SER A 511 -3.56 11.95 -4.39
N TYR A 512 -4.75 11.36 -4.44
CA TYR A 512 -5.75 11.68 -5.46
C TYR A 512 -7.14 11.85 -4.88
N TYR A 513 -7.94 12.67 -5.54
CA TYR A 513 -9.35 12.83 -5.21
C TYR A 513 -10.19 11.70 -5.81
N VAL A 514 -11.14 11.21 -5.03
CA VAL A 514 -12.15 10.22 -5.42
C VAL A 514 -13.52 10.88 -5.33
N SER A 515 -14.27 10.80 -6.42
CA SER A 515 -15.63 11.34 -6.48
C SER A 515 -16.57 10.63 -5.52
N ARG A 516 -17.63 11.33 -5.11
CA ARG A 516 -18.69 10.78 -4.25
C ARG A 516 -19.18 9.40 -4.69
N ASP A 517 -19.45 9.20 -5.98
CA ASP A 517 -19.99 7.94 -6.48
C ASP A 517 -19.00 6.79 -6.30
N LYS A 518 -17.72 7.01 -6.61
CA LYS A 518 -16.65 6.03 -6.39
C LYS A 518 -16.42 5.74 -4.91
N VAL A 519 -16.55 6.75 -4.04
CA VAL A 519 -16.52 6.55 -2.58
C VAL A 519 -17.62 5.60 -2.14
N LEU A 520 -18.83 5.77 -2.69
CA LEU A 520 -19.98 4.93 -2.36
C LEU A 520 -19.96 3.56 -3.06
N GLU A 521 -19.21 3.39 -4.14
CA GLU A 521 -18.91 2.07 -4.73
C GLU A 521 -18.02 1.26 -3.79
N GLU A 522 -16.97 1.88 -3.23
CA GLU A 522 -16.06 1.21 -2.30
C GLU A 522 -16.70 0.99 -0.91
N PHE A 523 -17.33 2.04 -0.37
CA PHE A 523 -17.91 2.07 0.97
C PHE A 523 -19.41 2.41 0.88
N PRO A 524 -20.26 1.47 0.43
CA PRO A 524 -21.68 1.72 0.15
C PRO A 524 -22.52 2.05 1.40
N TRP A 525 -22.03 1.67 2.57
CA TRP A 525 -22.63 1.97 3.86
C TRP A 525 -22.33 3.37 4.37
N LEU A 526 -21.51 4.17 3.68
CA LEU A 526 -21.13 5.51 4.12
C LEU A 526 -22.33 6.49 4.00
N LYS A 527 -22.48 7.38 4.99
CA LYS A 527 -23.51 8.43 4.95
C LYS A 527 -23.32 9.32 3.72
N LYS A 528 -24.41 9.45 2.96
CA LYS A 528 -24.47 10.19 1.70
C LYS A 528 -24.67 11.69 1.88
N ASP A 529 -25.21 12.10 3.04
CA ASP A 529 -25.54 13.50 3.32
C ASP A 529 -24.29 14.36 3.41
N ASN A 530 -24.25 15.43 2.62
CA ASN A 530 -23.11 16.36 2.49
C ASN A 530 -21.79 15.72 2.06
N LEU A 531 -21.76 14.43 1.71
CA LEU A 531 -20.55 13.77 1.22
C LEU A 531 -20.14 14.38 -0.13
N VAL A 532 -18.96 15.00 -0.15
CA VAL A 532 -18.39 15.64 -1.34
C VAL A 532 -17.53 14.66 -2.14
N GLY A 533 -16.84 13.75 -1.45
CA GLY A 533 -15.89 12.80 -2.03
C GLY A 533 -14.86 12.40 -0.99
N ALA A 534 -13.67 12.00 -1.44
CA ALA A 534 -12.56 11.67 -0.56
C ALA A 534 -11.20 12.02 -1.16
N ILE A 535 -10.19 12.19 -0.31
CA ILE A 535 -8.79 12.09 -0.74
C ILE A 535 -8.25 10.73 -0.33
N VAL A 536 -7.60 10.04 -1.26
CA VAL A 536 -6.87 8.80 -0.99
C VAL A 536 -5.39 9.11 -0.93
N TYR A 537 -4.72 8.61 0.10
CA TYR A 537 -3.26 8.60 0.23
C TYR A 537 -2.78 7.19 0.56
N TYR A 538 -1.47 6.96 0.48
CA TYR A 538 -0.87 5.66 0.72
C TYR A 538 -0.07 5.64 2.03
N ASP A 539 -0.24 4.56 2.79
CA ASP A 539 0.60 4.24 3.93
C ASP A 539 1.02 2.76 3.89
N GLY A 540 1.89 2.33 4.81
CA GLY A 540 2.28 0.93 4.89
C GLY A 540 1.36 0.13 5.82
N GLN A 541 1.05 -1.12 5.47
CA GLN A 541 0.43 -2.11 6.36
C GLN A 541 1.36 -3.31 6.51
N HIS A 542 1.34 -3.95 7.69
CA HIS A 542 2.13 -5.16 7.93
C HIS A 542 1.48 -6.15 8.90
N ASN A 543 1.98 -7.39 8.90
CA ASN A 543 1.69 -8.36 9.97
C ASN A 543 2.76 -8.24 11.07
N ASP A 544 2.40 -7.58 12.17
CA ASP A 544 3.35 -7.18 13.22
C ASP A 544 4.04 -8.36 13.94
N ALA A 545 3.29 -9.40 14.31
CA ALA A 545 3.85 -10.58 14.96
C ALA A 545 4.74 -11.41 14.01
N ARG A 546 4.28 -11.65 12.78
CA ARG A 546 5.08 -12.35 11.76
C ARG A 546 6.36 -11.58 11.43
N MET A 547 6.29 -10.25 11.33
CA MET A 547 7.46 -9.39 11.13
C MET A 547 8.48 -9.58 12.24
N ASN A 548 8.04 -9.54 13.51
CA ASN A 548 8.94 -9.73 14.64
C ASN A 548 9.59 -11.12 14.67
N VAL A 549 8.82 -12.17 14.36
CA VAL A 549 9.36 -13.54 14.24
C VAL A 549 10.40 -13.58 13.12
N ALA A 550 10.11 -13.01 11.94
CA ALA A 550 11.07 -12.96 10.83
C ALA A 550 12.36 -12.22 11.20
N ILE A 551 12.27 -11.11 11.95
CA ILE A 551 13.46 -10.39 12.46
C ILE A 551 14.27 -11.29 13.39
N ALA A 552 13.64 -11.97 14.35
CA ALA A 552 14.31 -12.87 15.28
C ALA A 552 15.01 -14.03 14.55
N LEU A 553 14.32 -14.69 13.61
CA LEU A 553 14.88 -15.78 12.82
C LEU A 553 16.02 -15.31 11.92
N THR A 554 15.92 -14.09 11.37
CA THR A 554 17.01 -13.49 10.58
C THR A 554 18.22 -13.23 11.45
N ALA A 555 18.05 -12.72 12.68
CA ALA A 555 19.15 -12.54 13.63
C ALA A 555 19.84 -13.88 13.95
N ILE A 556 19.06 -14.95 14.13
CA ILE A 556 19.59 -16.32 14.32
C ILE A 556 20.40 -16.77 13.11
N SER A 557 19.96 -16.48 11.88
CA SER A 557 20.71 -16.86 10.67
C SER A 557 22.08 -16.16 10.57
N HIS A 558 22.20 -14.97 11.18
CA HIS A 558 23.44 -14.22 11.35
C HIS A 558 24.27 -14.63 12.59
N GLY A 559 23.81 -15.64 13.34
CA GLY A 559 24.57 -16.22 14.46
C GLY A 559 24.18 -15.72 15.86
N ALA A 560 23.09 -14.94 15.99
CA ALA A 560 22.57 -14.59 17.31
C ALA A 560 22.05 -15.85 18.04
N THR A 561 22.30 -15.94 19.34
CA THR A 561 21.76 -17.01 20.20
C THR A 561 20.48 -16.53 20.87
N ILE A 562 19.32 -16.98 20.39
CA ILE A 562 18.02 -16.44 20.84
C ILE A 562 17.15 -17.56 21.40
N ALA A 563 16.49 -17.31 22.54
CA ALA A 563 15.52 -18.22 23.13
C ALA A 563 14.27 -17.48 23.64
N ASN A 564 13.10 -18.01 23.28
CA ASN A 564 11.82 -17.64 23.89
C ASN A 564 11.49 -18.57 25.08
N HIS A 565 10.53 -18.17 25.89
CA HIS A 565 10.13 -18.79 27.15
C HIS A 565 11.26 -18.85 28.20
N VAL A 566 12.17 -17.86 28.19
CA VAL A 566 13.32 -17.72 29.10
C VAL A 566 13.26 -16.37 29.83
N GLU A 567 12.96 -16.41 31.12
CA GLU A 567 12.83 -15.25 32.00
C GLU A 567 14.17 -14.79 32.55
N VAL A 568 14.46 -13.49 32.55
CA VAL A 568 15.52 -12.92 33.43
C VAL A 568 14.95 -12.74 34.83
N THR A 569 15.54 -13.41 35.82
CA THR A 569 15.11 -13.34 37.22
C THR A 569 15.99 -12.43 38.06
N HIS A 570 17.29 -12.34 37.74
CA HIS A 570 18.25 -11.50 38.46
C HIS A 570 19.33 -10.95 37.51
N LEU A 571 19.87 -9.77 37.82
CA LEU A 571 21.04 -9.21 37.13
C LEU A 571 22.32 -9.59 37.90
N LEU A 572 23.34 -10.04 37.18
CA LEU A 572 24.63 -10.43 37.76
C LEU A 572 25.55 -9.21 37.77
N LYS A 573 26.19 -8.94 38.90
CA LYS A 573 27.13 -7.82 39.08
C LYS A 573 28.52 -8.30 39.45
N ASP A 574 29.52 -7.55 39.03
CA ASP A 574 30.90 -7.74 39.47
C ASP A 574 31.23 -6.98 40.77
N GLU A 575 32.49 -7.07 41.21
CA GLU A 575 32.98 -6.39 42.42
C GLU A 575 32.93 -4.86 42.33
N THR A 576 32.76 -4.30 41.13
CA THR A 576 32.65 -2.85 40.87
C THR A 576 31.19 -2.38 40.77
N GLU A 577 30.24 -3.25 41.11
CA GLU A 577 28.78 -3.04 40.99
C GLU A 577 28.31 -2.82 39.54
N LYS A 578 29.09 -3.24 38.54
CA LYS A 578 28.72 -3.21 37.13
C LYS A 578 28.04 -4.51 36.72
N ILE A 579 27.02 -4.41 35.85
CA ILE A 579 26.29 -5.58 35.38
C ILE A 579 27.12 -6.33 34.34
N VAL A 580 27.28 -7.64 34.54
CA VAL A 580 28.10 -8.55 33.71
C VAL A 580 27.31 -9.75 33.17
N GLY A 581 25.99 -9.70 33.27
CA GLY A 581 25.11 -10.78 32.81
C GLY A 581 23.79 -10.85 33.57
N ALA A 582 23.12 -11.99 33.46
CA ALA A 582 21.85 -12.25 34.13
C ALA A 582 21.68 -13.72 34.52
N ARG A 583 20.96 -13.98 35.61
CA ARG A 583 20.38 -15.29 35.89
C ARG A 583 19.04 -15.40 35.17
N VAL A 584 18.87 -16.51 34.46
CA VAL A 584 17.65 -16.79 33.70
C VAL A 584 16.97 -18.08 34.15
N ARG A 585 15.68 -18.21 33.83
CA ARG A 585 14.85 -19.40 34.07
C ARG A 585 14.10 -19.78 32.79
N ASP A 586 14.18 -21.03 32.37
CA ASP A 586 13.29 -21.56 31.31
C ASP A 586 11.90 -21.83 31.90
N ASN A 587 10.89 -21.09 31.44
CA ASN A 587 9.52 -21.19 31.92
C ASN A 587 8.81 -22.48 31.51
N LEU A 588 9.37 -23.24 30.57
CA LEU A 588 8.78 -24.50 30.12
C LEU A 588 9.11 -25.68 31.05
N ASN A 589 10.30 -25.68 31.67
CA ASN A 589 10.78 -26.80 32.51
C ASN A 589 11.26 -26.36 33.92
N GLY A 590 11.49 -25.08 34.15
CA GLY A 590 11.95 -24.53 35.43
C GLY A 590 13.46 -24.50 35.64
N ASP A 591 14.26 -24.92 34.66
CA ASP A 591 15.73 -24.88 34.74
C ASP A 591 16.23 -23.45 34.89
N GLU A 592 17.22 -23.23 35.77
CA GLU A 592 17.89 -21.94 35.95
C GLU A 592 19.39 -22.03 35.63
N TRP A 593 19.92 -20.98 35.01
CA TRP A 593 21.36 -20.86 34.73
C TRP A 593 21.77 -19.38 34.61
N ASP A 594 23.07 -19.14 34.56
CA ASP A 594 23.65 -17.82 34.36
C ASP A 594 24.08 -17.62 32.91
N ILE A 595 23.89 -16.40 32.40
CA ILE A 595 24.43 -15.94 31.12
C ILE A 595 25.39 -14.80 31.43
N LYS A 596 26.62 -14.89 30.93
CA LYS A 596 27.63 -13.82 31.06
C LYS A 596 27.75 -13.01 29.77
N SER A 597 27.88 -11.71 29.90
CA SER A 597 28.01 -10.79 28.77
C SER A 597 28.72 -9.50 29.20
N LYS A 598 29.45 -8.88 28.28
CA LYS A 598 30.10 -7.57 28.51
C LYS A 598 29.10 -6.44 28.74
N GLY A 599 27.94 -6.50 28.07
CA GLY A 599 26.88 -5.51 28.20
C GLY A 599 25.48 -6.11 28.20
N VAL A 600 24.56 -5.46 28.92
CA VAL A 600 23.15 -5.87 29.01
C VAL A 600 22.24 -4.73 28.53
N ILE A 601 21.31 -5.07 27.63
CA ILE A 601 20.30 -4.15 27.09
C ILE A 601 18.91 -4.60 27.55
N ASN A 602 18.20 -3.73 28.25
CA ASN A 602 16.80 -3.86 28.59
C ASN A 602 15.92 -3.29 27.46
N ALA A 603 15.26 -4.18 26.71
CA ALA A 603 14.34 -3.87 25.62
C ALA A 603 12.93 -4.43 25.89
N THR A 604 12.51 -4.46 27.16
CA THR A 604 11.26 -5.11 27.61
C THR A 604 10.00 -4.24 27.48
N GLY A 605 10.08 -3.12 26.75
CA GLY A 605 8.93 -2.28 26.40
C GLY A 605 8.19 -1.75 27.64
N VAL A 606 6.91 -2.11 27.77
CA VAL A 606 6.08 -1.69 28.92
C VAL A 606 6.56 -2.28 30.25
N PHE A 607 7.43 -3.30 30.22
CA PHE A 607 8.01 -3.94 31.41
C PHE A 607 9.41 -3.42 31.75
N ALA A 608 9.87 -2.34 31.10
CA ALA A 608 11.21 -1.79 31.31
C ALA A 608 11.51 -1.50 32.79
N ASP A 609 10.53 -0.93 33.52
CA ASP A 609 10.65 -0.62 34.95
C ASP A 609 10.87 -1.87 35.83
N ASN A 610 10.35 -3.04 35.42
CA ASN A 610 10.54 -4.29 36.16
C ASN A 610 12.01 -4.72 36.14
N ILE A 611 12.67 -4.61 34.97
CA ILE A 611 14.09 -4.95 34.84
C ILE A 611 14.98 -3.88 35.50
N ILE A 612 14.63 -2.60 35.38
CA ILE A 612 15.35 -1.52 36.09
C ILE A 612 15.33 -1.77 37.60
N SER A 613 14.18 -2.21 38.13
CA SER A 613 13.99 -2.49 39.55
C SER A 613 14.84 -3.67 40.06
N LEU A 614 15.28 -4.59 39.17
CA LEU A 614 16.23 -5.66 39.53
C LEU A 614 17.65 -5.13 39.79
N ASP A 615 18.01 -3.98 39.23
CA ASP A 615 19.31 -3.33 39.48
C ASP A 615 19.25 -2.40 40.70
N LYS A 616 18.37 -1.40 40.65
CA LYS A 616 18.14 -0.43 41.73
C LYS A 616 16.69 0.02 41.71
N LYS A 617 16.07 0.14 42.90
CA LYS A 617 14.72 0.67 43.04
C LYS A 617 14.70 2.16 42.66
N LYS A 618 14.00 2.51 41.58
CA LYS A 618 13.87 3.88 41.03
C LYS A 618 12.40 4.19 40.74
N ASP A 619 12.08 5.47 40.58
CA ASP A 619 10.76 5.91 40.08
C ASP A 619 10.52 5.39 38.66
N ASN A 620 9.25 5.05 38.38
CA ASN A 620 8.83 4.50 37.08
C ASN A 620 9.03 5.53 35.96
N ILE A 621 9.67 5.10 34.86
CA ILE A 621 9.83 5.92 33.65
C ILE A 621 8.75 5.63 32.61
N ILE A 622 7.97 4.55 32.79
CA ILE A 622 6.89 4.16 31.88
C ILE A 622 5.53 4.67 32.37
N MET A 623 4.81 5.34 31.47
CA MET A 623 3.40 5.71 31.64
C MET A 623 2.52 4.88 30.70
N PRO A 624 2.04 3.70 31.13
CA PRO A 624 1.27 2.79 30.28
C PRO A 624 -0.08 3.36 29.83
N ALA A 625 -0.38 3.22 28.53
CA ALA A 625 -1.68 3.57 27.95
C ALA A 625 -2.25 2.41 27.12
N SER A 626 -3.50 2.04 27.38
CA SER A 626 -4.23 0.99 26.67
C SER A 626 -4.83 1.53 25.37
N GLY A 627 -4.69 0.76 24.30
CA GLY A 627 -5.42 0.95 23.04
C GLY A 627 -6.16 -0.31 22.65
N VAL A 628 -7.47 -0.16 22.43
CA VAL A 628 -8.38 -1.24 22.03
C VAL A 628 -8.64 -1.20 20.54
N HIS A 629 -8.71 -2.38 19.93
CA HIS A 629 -9.16 -2.59 18.57
C HIS A 629 -10.22 -3.69 18.53
N VAL A 630 -11.09 -3.62 17.54
CA VAL A 630 -12.13 -4.63 17.28
C VAL A 630 -11.96 -5.20 15.87
N ILE A 631 -12.27 -6.48 15.72
CA ILE A 631 -12.41 -7.14 14.42
C ILE A 631 -13.88 -7.29 14.09
N LEU A 632 -14.24 -6.84 12.90
CA LEU A 632 -15.57 -6.97 12.30
C LEU A 632 -15.47 -7.87 11.06
N PRO A 633 -16.61 -8.40 10.58
CA PRO A 633 -16.69 -9.11 9.31
C PRO A 633 -16.15 -8.30 8.13
N ASN A 634 -15.73 -9.00 7.09
CA ASN A 634 -15.12 -8.42 5.90
C ASN A 634 -16.06 -7.54 5.07
N TYR A 635 -17.38 -7.67 5.22
CA TYR A 635 -18.34 -6.84 4.50
C TYR A 635 -18.33 -5.36 4.94
N TYR A 636 -17.62 -5.01 6.03
CA TYR A 636 -17.32 -3.62 6.36
C TYR A 636 -16.07 -3.08 5.63
N SER A 637 -15.33 -3.91 4.90
CA SER A 637 -14.22 -3.55 4.01
C SER A 637 -14.28 -4.38 2.72
N LEU A 638 -15.38 -4.25 1.97
CA LEU A 638 -15.78 -5.14 0.86
C LEU A 638 -14.69 -5.42 -0.18
N SER A 639 -13.88 -4.41 -0.54
CA SER A 639 -12.83 -4.60 -1.53
C SER A 639 -11.64 -5.41 -1.01
N GLY A 640 -11.46 -5.46 0.32
CA GLY A 640 -10.28 -5.99 0.98
C GLY A 640 -8.98 -5.24 0.65
N LYS A 641 -9.06 -4.09 -0.03
CA LYS A 641 -7.91 -3.42 -0.65
C LYS A 641 -7.71 -1.97 -0.23
N MET A 642 -8.72 -1.33 0.36
CA MET A 642 -8.64 0.06 0.79
C MET A 642 -9.10 0.22 2.24
N GLY A 643 -8.31 0.96 3.02
CA GLY A 643 -8.69 1.43 4.36
C GLY A 643 -9.45 2.74 4.32
N MET A 644 -10.07 3.11 5.44
CA MET A 644 -10.71 4.40 5.66
C MET A 644 -10.21 5.02 6.96
N LEU A 645 -10.08 6.35 6.96
CA LEU A 645 -9.68 7.15 8.11
C LEU A 645 -10.76 8.16 8.49
N ASP A 646 -11.23 8.09 9.73
CA ASP A 646 -11.90 9.21 10.38
C ASP A 646 -10.84 10.15 10.96
N LYS A 647 -10.83 11.40 10.49
CA LYS A 647 -9.90 12.45 10.90
C LYS A 647 -10.22 13.10 12.25
N SER A 648 -11.45 12.94 12.76
CA SER A 648 -11.87 13.60 14.01
C SER A 648 -13.00 12.86 14.71
N THR A 649 -12.63 11.99 15.63
CA THR A 649 -13.56 11.35 16.58
C THR A 649 -14.14 12.35 17.58
N SER A 650 -15.10 11.93 18.41
CA SER A 650 -15.73 12.77 19.46
C SER A 650 -14.76 13.47 20.41
N ASP A 651 -13.54 12.98 20.54
CA ASP A 651 -12.49 13.49 21.42
C ASP A 651 -11.24 14.00 20.68
N GLY A 652 -11.35 14.26 19.36
CA GLY A 652 -10.27 14.84 18.56
C GLY A 652 -9.13 13.86 18.21
N ARG A 653 -9.40 12.56 18.32
CA ARG A 653 -8.51 11.49 17.83
C ARG A 653 -8.91 11.09 16.41
N VAL A 654 -8.24 10.06 15.90
CA VAL A 654 -8.52 9.46 14.60
C VAL A 654 -8.97 8.02 14.80
N LEU A 655 -9.82 7.53 13.89
CA LEU A 655 -10.25 6.13 13.87
C LEU A 655 -9.94 5.54 12.49
N PHE A 656 -9.23 4.42 12.48
CA PHE A 656 -8.94 3.65 11.29
C PHE A 656 -9.94 2.50 11.15
N VAL A 657 -10.36 2.26 9.91
CA VAL A 657 -11.13 1.09 9.47
C VAL A 657 -10.33 0.44 8.35
N LEU A 658 -9.72 -0.71 8.61
CA LEU A 658 -8.69 -1.28 7.75
C LEU A 658 -9.06 -2.72 7.36
N PRO A 659 -8.89 -3.12 6.10
CA PRO A 659 -8.87 -4.54 5.77
C PRO A 659 -7.65 -5.18 6.45
N TRP A 660 -7.82 -6.32 7.10
CA TRP A 660 -6.71 -7.04 7.75
C TRP A 660 -7.02 -8.53 7.86
N GLU A 661 -6.16 -9.37 7.28
CA GLU A 661 -6.25 -10.86 7.31
C GLU A 661 -7.63 -11.42 6.93
N GLY A 662 -8.26 -10.83 5.91
CA GLY A 662 -9.59 -11.25 5.46
C GLY A 662 -10.76 -10.75 6.32
N ASN A 663 -10.52 -9.87 7.30
CA ASN A 663 -11.52 -9.21 8.13
C ASN A 663 -11.35 -7.68 8.14
N THR A 664 -12.16 -6.97 8.93
CA THR A 664 -12.06 -5.51 9.10
C THR A 664 -11.57 -5.16 10.51
N LEU A 665 -10.40 -4.54 10.61
CA LEU A 665 -9.84 -4.00 11.85
C LEU A 665 -10.32 -2.56 12.07
N VAL A 666 -10.91 -2.26 13.23
CA VAL A 666 -11.34 -0.91 13.60
C VAL A 666 -10.70 -0.48 14.92
N GLY A 667 -10.07 0.70 14.94
CA GLY A 667 -9.40 1.22 16.14
C GLY A 667 -8.68 2.56 15.94
N THR A 668 -8.18 3.20 16.99
CA THR A 668 -7.98 2.64 18.35
C THR A 668 -8.34 3.64 19.46
N THR A 669 -8.47 3.13 20.68
CA THR A 669 -8.57 3.96 21.89
C THR A 669 -7.19 4.31 22.46
N ASP A 670 -7.21 5.16 23.48
CA ASP A 670 -6.07 5.63 24.24
C ASP A 670 -6.57 6.01 25.64
N SER A 671 -6.35 5.12 26.60
CA SER A 671 -6.81 5.25 27.98
C SER A 671 -5.65 4.94 28.93
N PRO A 672 -5.44 5.67 30.03
CA PRO A 672 -4.49 5.26 31.06
C PRO A 672 -4.77 3.82 31.52
N SER A 673 -3.71 3.04 31.69
CA SER A 673 -3.78 1.64 32.07
C SER A 673 -2.75 1.31 33.13
N GLU A 674 -2.88 0.16 33.77
CA GLU A 674 -1.76 -0.48 34.47
C GLU A 674 -1.03 -1.41 33.51
N VAL A 675 0.23 -1.71 33.85
CA VAL A 675 1.01 -2.73 33.13
C VAL A 675 0.41 -4.11 33.41
N SER A 676 0.14 -4.87 32.35
CA SER A 676 -0.40 -6.23 32.43
C SER A 676 0.15 -7.08 31.30
N PHE A 677 0.40 -8.37 31.58
CA PHE A 677 0.79 -9.35 30.57
C PHE A 677 -0.34 -9.73 29.62
N ASN A 678 -1.57 -9.70 30.14
CA ASN A 678 -2.78 -10.09 29.42
C ASN A 678 -3.81 -8.95 29.51
N PRO A 679 -3.55 -7.80 28.87
CA PRO A 679 -4.49 -6.68 28.86
C PRO A 679 -5.82 -7.09 28.20
N MET A 680 -6.92 -6.82 28.90
CA MET A 680 -8.27 -7.08 28.40
C MET A 680 -8.91 -5.80 27.87
N PRO A 681 -9.59 -5.85 26.70
CA PRO A 681 -10.37 -4.72 26.23
C PRO A 681 -11.57 -4.47 27.16
N LYS A 682 -11.79 -3.21 27.55
CA LYS A 682 -12.95 -2.85 28.38
C LYS A 682 -14.17 -2.69 27.48
N GLU A 683 -15.33 -3.19 27.91
CA GLU A 683 -16.57 -3.09 27.13
C GLU A 683 -16.93 -1.64 26.76
N LYS A 684 -16.65 -0.68 27.65
CA LYS A 684 -16.83 0.75 27.35
C LYS A 684 -15.98 1.25 26.16
N GLU A 685 -14.78 0.69 25.97
CA GLU A 685 -13.86 1.06 24.89
C GLU A 685 -14.28 0.40 23.58
N ILE A 686 -14.74 -0.86 23.63
CA ILE A 686 -15.36 -1.55 22.50
C ILE A 686 -16.57 -0.74 22.01
N MET A 687 -17.50 -0.44 22.90
CA MET A 687 -18.70 0.35 22.55
C MET A 687 -18.35 1.75 22.04
N TRP A 688 -17.30 2.38 22.56
CA TRP A 688 -16.83 3.66 22.02
C TRP A 688 -16.38 3.53 20.57
N VAL A 689 -15.56 2.53 20.23
CA VAL A 689 -15.11 2.28 18.84
C VAL A 689 -16.32 2.06 17.93
N LEU A 690 -17.28 1.23 18.34
CA LEU A 690 -18.50 0.99 17.56
C LEU A 690 -19.35 2.25 17.38
N ASN A 691 -19.48 3.07 18.43
CA ASN A 691 -20.25 4.30 18.38
C ASN A 691 -19.61 5.34 17.47
N GLU A 692 -18.28 5.49 17.49
CA GLU A 692 -17.56 6.36 16.55
C GLU A 692 -17.72 5.87 15.12
N PHE A 693 -17.54 4.57 14.87
CA PHE A 693 -17.70 4.02 13.52
C PHE A 693 -19.13 4.21 13.00
N ASN A 694 -20.15 3.95 13.83
CA ASN A 694 -21.57 4.16 13.51
C ASN A 694 -21.93 5.60 13.11
N LYS A 695 -21.10 6.61 13.41
CA LYS A 695 -21.34 7.99 12.94
C LYS A 695 -21.18 8.13 11.43
N PHE A 696 -20.42 7.25 10.79
CA PHE A 696 -20.19 7.24 9.35
C PHE A 696 -21.19 6.37 8.59
N LEU A 697 -21.90 5.48 9.30
CA LEU A 697 -22.76 4.48 8.68
C LEU A 697 -24.17 5.02 8.42
N THR A 698 -24.80 4.55 7.35
CA THR A 698 -26.23 4.77 7.14
C THR A 698 -27.05 4.10 8.25
N PRO A 699 -28.26 4.58 8.56
CA PRO A 699 -29.11 3.97 9.58
C PRO A 699 -29.42 2.48 9.36
N GLU A 700 -29.36 2.01 8.10
CA GLU A 700 -29.64 0.64 7.68
C GLU A 700 -28.48 -0.33 7.94
N THR A 701 -27.24 0.17 8.06
CA THR A 701 -26.01 -0.64 8.09
C THR A 701 -25.22 -0.45 9.40
N LYS A 702 -25.92 -0.14 10.49
CA LYS A 702 -25.28 0.08 11.80
C LYS A 702 -24.55 -1.17 12.28
N VAL A 703 -23.33 -0.98 12.76
CA VAL A 703 -22.53 -2.01 13.43
C VAL A 703 -23.07 -2.24 14.83
N ARG A 704 -23.34 -3.51 15.14
CA ARG A 704 -23.83 -3.97 16.43
C ARG A 704 -22.69 -4.59 17.22
N ARG A 705 -22.89 -4.70 18.54
CA ARG A 705 -21.95 -5.41 19.41
C ARG A 705 -21.76 -6.88 19.03
N ASP A 706 -22.81 -7.52 18.51
CA ASP A 706 -22.81 -8.91 18.05
C ASP A 706 -22.06 -9.11 16.72
N ASP A 707 -21.76 -8.02 15.99
CA ASP A 707 -20.94 -8.10 14.78
C ASP A 707 -19.44 -8.14 15.14
N VAL A 708 -19.05 -7.95 16.41
CA VAL A 708 -17.64 -8.01 16.82
C VAL A 708 -17.20 -9.47 16.91
N LEU A 709 -16.28 -9.87 16.02
CA LEU A 709 -15.71 -11.21 16.00
C LEU A 709 -14.64 -11.37 17.09
N ALA A 710 -13.78 -10.36 17.25
CA ALA A 710 -12.74 -10.33 18.26
C ALA A 710 -12.52 -8.90 18.76
N ALA A 711 -12.01 -8.76 19.98
CA ALA A 711 -11.56 -7.47 20.52
C ALA A 711 -10.33 -7.70 21.38
N TRP A 712 -9.34 -6.82 21.28
CA TRP A 712 -8.09 -6.96 22.03
C TRP A 712 -7.53 -5.60 22.41
N ALA A 713 -6.69 -5.57 23.45
CA ALA A 713 -6.06 -4.36 23.96
C ALA A 713 -4.54 -4.49 23.95
N GLY A 714 -3.83 -3.49 23.44
CA GLY A 714 -2.37 -3.37 23.59
C GLY A 714 -2.01 -2.26 24.58
N ILE A 715 -0.88 -2.38 25.28
CA ILE A 715 -0.37 -1.32 26.17
C ILE A 715 0.82 -0.63 25.50
N ARG A 716 0.74 0.70 25.36
CA ARG A 716 1.80 1.55 24.81
C ARG A 716 2.81 1.92 25.91
N PRO A 717 4.13 1.76 25.67
CA PRO A 717 5.16 2.17 26.61
C PRO A 717 5.45 3.66 26.44
N LEU A 718 4.54 4.55 26.86
CA LEU A 718 4.84 5.99 26.82
C LEU A 718 5.89 6.31 27.88
N VAL A 719 6.77 7.26 27.59
CA VAL A 719 7.97 7.52 28.41
C VAL A 719 7.93 8.92 29.01
N ILE A 720 8.27 9.01 30.28
CA ILE A 720 8.55 10.27 30.97
C ILE A 720 10.07 10.41 31.02
N ASP A 721 10.58 11.56 30.58
CA ASP A 721 12.01 11.87 30.70
C ASP A 721 12.35 12.17 32.18
N PRO A 722 13.18 11.35 32.85
CA PRO A 722 13.56 11.57 34.24
C PRO A 722 14.46 12.81 34.43
N GLU A 723 15.09 13.33 33.37
CA GLU A 723 15.96 14.50 33.41
C GLU A 723 15.24 15.81 33.02
N ALA A 724 14.00 15.71 32.53
CA ALA A 724 13.23 16.87 32.13
C ALA A 724 12.82 17.74 33.34
N LYS A 725 13.08 19.06 33.24
CA LYS A 725 12.67 20.05 34.27
C LYS A 725 11.15 20.13 34.49
N ASN A 726 10.36 19.66 33.52
CA ASN A 726 8.91 19.55 33.62
C ASN A 726 8.51 18.06 33.57
N THR A 727 8.06 17.52 34.70
CA THR A 727 7.68 16.10 34.88
C THR A 727 6.45 15.65 34.08
N SER A 728 5.86 16.52 33.25
CA SER A 728 4.65 16.29 32.46
C SER A 728 4.88 16.20 30.94
N SER A 729 6.09 16.45 30.44
CA SER A 729 6.38 16.34 29.00
C SER A 729 6.73 14.90 28.63
N LEU A 730 5.75 14.17 28.08
CA LEU A 730 5.98 12.85 27.50
C LEU A 730 6.97 12.93 26.34
N VAL A 731 7.96 12.04 26.35
CA VAL A 731 8.87 11.85 25.21
C VAL A 731 8.05 11.23 24.08
N ARG A 732 7.95 11.95 22.95
CA ARG A 732 7.18 11.49 21.78
C ARG A 732 7.95 10.50 20.90
N SER A 733 9.27 10.45 21.05
CA SER A 733 10.18 9.48 20.43
C SER A 733 10.48 8.31 21.37
N HIS A 734 11.49 7.51 21.05
CA HIS A 734 12.12 6.61 22.02
C HIS A 734 13.15 7.35 22.89
N MET A 735 13.58 6.65 23.95
CA MET A 735 14.62 7.09 24.88
C MET A 735 15.60 5.95 25.12
N ILE A 736 16.89 6.25 25.05
CA ILE A 736 17.99 5.37 25.44
C ILE A 736 18.61 5.94 26.71
N HIS A 737 18.52 5.21 27.81
CA HIS A 737 19.07 5.62 29.11
C HIS A 737 20.10 4.60 29.58
N VAL A 738 21.28 5.07 29.99
CA VAL A 738 22.36 4.26 30.56
C VAL A 738 22.48 4.59 32.05
N ASN A 739 22.37 3.59 32.91
CA ASN A 739 22.46 3.82 34.36
C ASN A 739 23.88 3.63 34.91
N ASP A 740 24.08 3.93 36.20
CA ASP A 740 25.39 3.80 36.87
C ASP A 740 25.96 2.38 36.86
N SER A 741 25.11 1.35 36.77
CA SER A 741 25.53 -0.06 36.69
C SER A 741 25.81 -0.50 35.24
N ASN A 742 25.79 0.44 34.29
CA ASN A 742 25.89 0.28 32.83
C ASN A 742 24.74 -0.52 32.17
N LEU A 743 23.57 -0.65 32.81
CA LEU A 743 22.38 -1.16 32.11
C LEU A 743 21.92 -0.14 31.07
N ILE A 744 21.84 -0.55 29.81
CA ILE A 744 21.23 0.26 28.74
C ILE A 744 19.75 -0.10 28.68
N THR A 745 18.86 0.88 28.81
CA THR A 745 17.42 0.70 28.63
C THR A 745 16.93 1.47 27.42
N ILE A 746 16.25 0.79 26.51
CA ILE A 746 15.55 1.37 25.36
C ILE A 746 14.04 1.19 25.57
N THR A 747 13.31 2.31 25.54
CA THR A 747 11.85 2.30 25.68
C THR A 747 11.20 3.44 24.90
N GLY A 748 9.86 3.42 24.78
CA GLY A 748 9.11 4.31 23.91
C GLY A 748 9.19 3.89 22.44
N GLY A 749 9.09 4.88 21.56
CA GLY A 749 9.15 4.66 20.12
C GLY A 749 7.91 3.99 19.53
N LYS A 750 8.04 3.54 18.27
CA LYS A 750 6.97 2.97 17.46
C LYS A 750 7.47 1.78 16.67
N TRP A 751 6.54 0.95 16.19
CA TRP A 751 6.86 -0.12 15.25
C TRP A 751 7.55 0.44 14.00
N THR A 752 7.05 1.52 13.39
CA THR A 752 7.67 2.13 12.19
C THR A 752 9.16 2.44 12.36
N THR A 753 9.62 2.84 13.53
CA THR A 753 11.01 3.29 13.77
C THR A 753 11.87 2.23 14.46
N TYR A 754 11.41 0.98 14.57
CA TYR A 754 12.11 -0.05 15.37
C TYR A 754 13.56 -0.28 14.92
N ARG A 755 13.84 -0.20 13.61
CA ARG A 755 15.17 -0.48 13.05
C ARG A 755 16.12 0.68 13.30
N ASN A 756 15.68 1.93 13.13
CA ASN A 756 16.48 3.08 13.58
C ASN A 756 16.71 3.07 15.11
N MET A 757 15.68 2.73 15.91
CA MET A 757 15.83 2.55 17.36
C MET A 757 16.88 1.49 17.72
N ALA A 758 16.86 0.35 17.02
CA ALA A 758 17.84 -0.71 17.18
C ALA A 758 19.25 -0.21 16.85
N LYS A 759 19.42 0.47 15.71
CA LYS A 759 20.68 1.06 15.29
C LYS A 759 21.27 1.98 16.37
N GLU A 760 20.49 2.94 16.85
CA GLU A 760 20.93 3.89 17.87
C GLU A 760 21.25 3.20 19.20
N THR A 761 20.49 2.16 19.57
CA THR A 761 20.73 1.39 20.79
C THR A 761 22.06 0.62 20.72
N ILE A 762 22.35 -0.01 19.58
CA ILE A 762 23.60 -0.75 19.38
C ILE A 762 24.78 0.19 19.22
N ASP A 763 24.63 1.34 18.55
CA ASP A 763 25.65 2.38 18.49
C ASP A 763 26.02 2.83 19.91
N LYS A 764 25.02 3.05 20.79
CA LYS A 764 25.26 3.40 22.18
C LYS A 764 25.92 2.26 22.97
N ALA A 765 25.52 1.01 22.73
CA ALA A 765 26.13 -0.14 23.37
C ALA A 765 27.61 -0.32 23.01
N ILE A 766 27.96 -0.09 21.74
CA ILE A 766 29.34 -0.10 21.27
C ILE A 766 30.19 0.93 22.02
N GLU A 767 29.68 2.14 22.20
CA GLU A 767 30.34 3.21 22.95
C GLU A 767 30.52 2.85 24.44
N VAL A 768 29.44 2.41 25.10
CA VAL A 768 29.42 2.18 26.56
C VAL A 768 30.30 1.00 26.98
N PHE A 769 30.34 -0.06 26.16
CA PHE A 769 31.05 -1.31 26.50
C PHE A 769 32.36 -1.50 25.72
N ASP A 770 32.82 -0.49 24.97
CA ASP A 770 34.03 -0.53 24.12
C ASP A 770 34.06 -1.77 23.19
N LEU A 771 32.92 -2.04 22.53
CA LEU A 771 32.79 -3.19 21.64
C LEU A 771 33.45 -2.90 20.28
N LYS A 772 33.90 -3.97 19.61
CA LYS A 772 34.58 -3.87 18.31
C LYS A 772 33.77 -4.57 17.22
N PRO A 773 32.78 -3.89 16.62
CA PRO A 773 32.04 -4.47 15.52
C PRO A 773 32.93 -4.66 14.29
N LEU A 774 32.62 -5.64 13.46
CA LEU A 774 33.31 -5.91 12.19
C LEU A 774 32.81 -5.00 11.07
N TYR A 775 31.55 -4.57 11.15
CA TYR A 775 30.86 -3.77 10.14
C TYR A 775 30.02 -2.67 10.78
N GLU A 776 29.67 -1.65 10.00
CA GLU A 776 28.61 -0.70 10.36
C GLU A 776 27.23 -1.36 10.29
N CYS A 777 26.18 -0.64 10.69
CA CYS A 777 24.78 -1.11 10.60
C CYS A 777 24.43 -1.58 9.17
N GLN A 778 24.01 -2.84 9.02
CA GLN A 778 23.63 -3.43 7.72
C GLN A 778 22.12 -3.53 7.51
N THR A 779 21.32 -3.24 8.55
CA THR A 779 19.90 -3.61 8.62
C THR A 779 18.98 -2.92 7.62
N GLU A 780 19.40 -1.81 7.02
CA GLU A 780 18.60 -1.07 6.03
C GLU A 780 18.39 -1.88 4.73
N ASN A 781 19.35 -2.74 4.38
CA ASN A 781 19.31 -3.56 3.16
C ASN A 781 19.18 -5.06 3.45
N GLU A 782 19.12 -5.44 4.72
CA GLU A 782 19.05 -6.84 5.13
C GLU A 782 17.65 -7.41 4.88
N LYS A 783 17.55 -8.32 3.89
CA LYS A 783 16.29 -8.98 3.58
C LYS A 783 15.96 -10.02 4.66
N LEU A 784 14.78 -9.90 5.27
CA LEU A 784 14.33 -10.87 6.26
C LEU A 784 14.09 -12.24 5.62
N ILE A 785 14.33 -13.31 6.38
CA ILE A 785 13.99 -14.69 5.99
C ILE A 785 12.55 -14.76 5.52
N GLY A 786 12.30 -15.31 4.33
CA GLY A 786 10.99 -15.24 3.66
C GLY A 786 11.04 -14.41 2.39
N SER A 787 11.95 -13.44 2.33
CA SER A 787 12.01 -12.49 1.21
C SER A 787 12.75 -13.05 -0.01
N GLN A 788 13.56 -14.10 0.14
CA GLN A 788 14.43 -14.59 -0.92
C GLN A 788 13.65 -15.28 -2.04
N GLY A 789 13.45 -14.59 -3.17
CA GLY A 789 12.68 -15.14 -4.29
C GLY A 789 11.16 -15.03 -4.13
N TYR A 790 10.70 -14.21 -3.18
CA TYR A 790 9.32 -13.75 -3.13
C TYR A 790 8.99 -12.92 -4.38
N SER A 791 7.74 -13.03 -4.81
CA SER A 791 7.14 -12.17 -5.83
C SER A 791 5.63 -12.11 -5.59
N GLU A 792 4.98 -11.00 -5.93
CA GLU A 792 3.51 -10.86 -5.76
C GLU A 792 2.70 -11.96 -6.46
N THR A 793 3.23 -12.53 -7.54
CA THR A 793 2.59 -13.62 -8.30
C THR A 793 2.98 -15.02 -7.82
N MET A 794 3.73 -15.14 -6.71
CA MET A 794 4.21 -16.42 -6.19
C MET A 794 3.06 -17.38 -5.87
N PHE A 795 1.95 -16.88 -5.34
CA PHE A 795 0.77 -17.69 -5.03
C PHE A 795 0.24 -18.46 -6.26
N ILE A 796 0.35 -17.87 -7.47
CA ILE A 796 -0.06 -18.53 -8.72
C ILE A 796 0.75 -19.80 -8.95
N LYS A 797 2.06 -19.75 -8.68
CA LYS A 797 2.94 -20.93 -8.81
C LYS A 797 2.61 -21.99 -7.78
N LEU A 798 2.28 -21.59 -6.54
CA LEU A 798 1.82 -22.51 -5.50
C LEU A 798 0.54 -23.24 -5.95
N ILE A 799 -0.42 -22.52 -6.52
CA ILE A 799 -1.66 -23.12 -7.07
C ILE A 799 -1.36 -24.06 -8.23
N GLN A 800 -0.55 -23.62 -9.21
CA GLN A 800 -0.29 -24.41 -10.42
C GLN A 800 0.46 -25.71 -10.13
N GLN A 801 1.35 -25.71 -9.13
CA GLN A 801 2.17 -26.87 -8.78
C GLN A 801 1.49 -27.79 -7.77
N PHE A 802 0.69 -27.23 -6.86
CA PHE A 802 0.13 -27.95 -5.71
C PHE A 802 -1.37 -27.76 -5.55
N GLY A 803 -2.09 -27.38 -6.60
CA GLY A 803 -3.56 -27.37 -6.66
C GLY A 803 -4.26 -26.69 -5.47
N LEU A 804 -3.61 -25.68 -4.88
CA LEU A 804 -4.11 -25.01 -3.68
C LEU A 804 -5.36 -24.18 -3.97
N ASP A 805 -6.23 -24.06 -2.97
CA ASP A 805 -7.21 -22.97 -2.93
C ASP A 805 -6.49 -21.62 -3.03
N THR A 806 -7.11 -20.66 -3.74
CA THR A 806 -6.50 -19.35 -3.97
C THR A 806 -6.22 -18.60 -2.68
N GLU A 807 -7.14 -18.64 -1.72
CA GLU A 807 -6.96 -17.99 -0.41
C GLU A 807 -5.80 -18.58 0.39
N VAL A 808 -5.65 -19.92 0.38
CA VAL A 808 -4.53 -20.61 1.05
C VAL A 808 -3.20 -20.25 0.39
N ALA A 809 -3.16 -20.24 -0.95
CA ALA A 809 -1.95 -19.88 -1.68
C ALA A 809 -1.53 -18.43 -1.43
N MET A 810 -2.48 -17.50 -1.41
CA MET A 810 -2.23 -16.09 -1.11
C MET A 810 -1.76 -15.91 0.33
N HIS A 811 -2.45 -16.54 1.29
CA HIS A 811 -2.06 -16.57 2.70
C HIS A 811 -0.61 -17.02 2.86
N LEU A 812 -0.27 -18.20 2.36
CA LEU A 812 1.08 -18.74 2.50
C LEU A 812 2.13 -17.84 1.85
N ALA A 813 1.85 -17.29 0.66
CA ALA A 813 2.77 -16.38 -0.02
C ALA A 813 2.98 -15.07 0.77
N HIS A 814 1.94 -14.52 1.38
CA HIS A 814 2.02 -13.24 2.10
C HIS A 814 2.55 -13.39 3.53
N ASP A 815 2.29 -14.50 4.22
CA ASP A 815 2.76 -14.68 5.60
C ASP A 815 4.12 -15.36 5.71
N TYR A 816 4.53 -16.14 4.70
CA TYR A 816 5.75 -16.94 4.75
C TYR A 816 6.73 -16.65 3.60
N GLY A 817 6.28 -15.94 2.57
CA GLY A 817 7.13 -15.64 1.42
C GLY A 817 7.68 -16.91 0.80
N ASP A 818 8.98 -16.96 0.56
CA ASP A 818 9.67 -18.14 0.02
C ASP A 818 9.64 -19.37 0.95
N ARG A 819 9.35 -19.21 2.24
CA ARG A 819 9.19 -20.34 3.18
C ARG A 819 7.90 -21.13 2.94
N ALA A 820 6.92 -20.56 2.22
CA ALA A 820 5.69 -21.25 1.83
C ALA A 820 5.97 -22.58 1.10
N TRP A 821 7.05 -22.62 0.31
CA TRP A 821 7.49 -23.84 -0.39
C TRP A 821 7.79 -24.99 0.57
N ASP A 822 8.36 -24.70 1.73
CA ASP A 822 8.73 -25.72 2.71
C ASP A 822 7.52 -26.19 3.51
N ILE A 823 6.59 -25.28 3.82
CA ILE A 823 5.31 -25.60 4.47
C ILE A 823 4.49 -26.57 3.61
N ILE A 824 4.36 -26.30 2.32
CA ILE A 824 3.57 -27.17 1.41
C ILE A 824 4.26 -28.53 1.23
N LYS A 825 5.59 -28.59 1.19
CA LYS A 825 6.31 -29.88 1.20
C LYS A 825 6.01 -30.67 2.47
N MET A 826 5.97 -30.02 3.63
CA MET A 826 5.60 -30.67 4.89
C MET A 826 4.15 -31.18 4.86
N ALA A 827 3.22 -30.40 4.31
CA ALA A 827 1.82 -30.82 4.13
C ALA A 827 1.72 -32.13 3.33
N HIS A 828 2.48 -32.25 2.24
CA HIS A 828 2.50 -33.45 1.41
C HIS A 828 3.17 -34.65 2.07
N GLN A 829 4.26 -34.43 2.83
CA GLN A 829 4.95 -35.52 3.52
C GLN A 829 4.12 -36.11 4.66
N ALA A 830 3.40 -35.28 5.42
CA ALA A 830 2.61 -35.72 6.56
C ALA A 830 1.43 -36.63 6.16
N ASN A 831 0.86 -36.43 4.95
CA ASN A 831 -0.32 -37.16 4.52
C ASN A 831 -0.05 -38.56 3.96
N ASN A 832 1.22 -38.96 3.78
CA ASN A 832 1.64 -40.30 3.32
C ASN A 832 0.88 -40.82 2.06
N LYS A 833 0.36 -39.90 1.24
CA LYS A 833 -0.54 -40.17 0.12
C LYS A 833 -0.09 -39.40 -1.11
N GLN A 834 -0.33 -39.99 -2.28
CA GLN A 834 0.04 -39.39 -3.56
C GLN A 834 -0.84 -38.19 -3.88
N TRP A 835 -0.21 -37.15 -4.42
CA TRP A 835 -0.87 -36.03 -5.09
C TRP A 835 -1.94 -36.51 -6.09
N PRO A 836 -3.14 -35.88 -6.17
CA PRO A 836 -3.64 -34.73 -5.40
C PRO A 836 -4.47 -35.16 -4.18
N ASP A 837 -4.04 -34.75 -2.99
CA ASP A 837 -4.78 -34.97 -1.74
C ASP A 837 -5.19 -33.60 -1.17
N PRO A 838 -6.43 -33.44 -0.67
CA PRO A 838 -6.91 -32.15 -0.19
C PRO A 838 -6.12 -31.71 1.05
N ILE A 839 -5.61 -30.48 1.02
CA ILE A 839 -4.94 -29.89 2.16
C ILE A 839 -5.97 -29.64 3.26
N LYS A 840 -5.63 -30.11 4.47
CA LYS A 840 -6.48 -29.96 5.64
C LYS A 840 -6.27 -28.57 6.25
N LYS A 841 -7.35 -27.79 6.26
CA LYS A 841 -7.41 -26.49 6.96
C LYS A 841 -7.66 -26.72 8.45
N ILE A 842 -7.09 -25.84 9.27
CA ILE A 842 -7.30 -25.80 10.72
C ILE A 842 -8.74 -25.36 11.04
N SER A 843 -9.25 -24.38 10.29
CA SER A 843 -10.62 -23.89 10.37
C SER A 843 -11.22 -23.82 8.97
N SER A 844 -12.50 -24.16 8.81
CA SER A 844 -13.19 -24.09 7.52
C SER A 844 -13.31 -22.68 6.95
N HIS A 845 -13.25 -21.66 7.79
CA HIS A 845 -13.48 -20.25 7.43
C HIS A 845 -12.19 -19.44 7.24
N TYR A 846 -11.03 -20.02 7.53
CA TYR A 846 -9.74 -19.32 7.47
C TYR A 846 -8.72 -20.13 6.65
N PRO A 847 -7.75 -19.47 6.01
CA PRO A 847 -6.83 -20.13 5.09
C PRO A 847 -5.68 -20.90 5.78
N TYR A 848 -5.72 -21.06 7.11
CA TYR A 848 -4.65 -21.71 7.88
C TYR A 848 -4.68 -23.23 7.74
N ILE A 849 -3.52 -23.85 7.59
CA ILE A 849 -3.36 -25.30 7.35
C ILE A 849 -2.51 -25.99 8.41
N ASP A 850 -2.71 -27.30 8.58
CA ASP A 850 -2.02 -28.12 9.60
C ASP A 850 -0.49 -28.02 9.52
N ALA A 851 0.04 -27.91 8.31
CA ALA A 851 1.47 -27.83 8.08
C ALA A 851 2.10 -26.55 8.64
N GLU A 852 1.34 -25.46 8.78
CA GLU A 852 1.82 -24.23 9.42
C GLU A 852 2.11 -24.46 10.90
N VAL A 853 1.31 -25.29 11.59
CA VAL A 853 1.54 -25.64 13.00
C VAL A 853 2.86 -26.40 13.15
N ARG A 854 3.11 -27.38 12.28
CA ARG A 854 4.36 -28.16 12.29
C ARG A 854 5.56 -27.27 11.94
N TYR A 855 5.41 -26.40 10.95
CA TYR A 855 6.45 -25.44 10.57
C TYR A 855 6.77 -24.47 11.72
N ALA A 856 5.74 -23.93 12.38
CA ALA A 856 5.88 -23.04 13.52
C ALA A 856 6.71 -23.66 14.65
N ILE A 857 6.46 -24.93 14.98
CA ILE A 857 7.21 -25.66 16.01
C ILE A 857 8.66 -25.88 15.57
N ARG A 858 8.84 -26.42 14.36
CA ARG A 858 10.14 -26.90 13.89
C ARG A 858 11.09 -25.78 13.49
N GLN A 859 10.58 -24.65 13.02
CA GLN A 859 11.39 -23.60 12.37
C GLN A 859 11.17 -22.21 12.97
N GLU A 860 10.11 -22.01 13.77
CA GLU A 860 9.76 -20.69 14.30
C GLU A 860 9.62 -20.67 15.83
N PHE A 861 10.18 -21.66 16.52
CA PHE A 861 10.31 -21.70 17.98
C PHE A 861 8.95 -21.71 18.72
N ALA A 862 7.85 -22.12 18.08
CA ALA A 862 6.58 -22.24 18.78
C ALA A 862 6.61 -23.41 19.79
N CYS A 863 6.30 -23.11 21.05
CA CYS A 863 6.33 -24.07 22.16
C CYS A 863 4.98 -24.27 22.83
N THR A 864 4.07 -23.28 22.75
CA THR A 864 2.73 -23.30 23.36
C THR A 864 1.64 -23.12 22.32
N LEU A 865 0.38 -23.50 22.65
CA LEU A 865 -0.77 -23.24 21.77
C LEU A 865 -0.90 -21.75 21.43
N VAL A 866 -0.68 -20.88 22.41
CA VAL A 866 -0.79 -19.44 22.25
C VAL A 866 0.21 -18.92 21.21
N ASP A 867 1.40 -19.51 21.10
CA ASP A 867 2.42 -19.14 20.10
C ASP A 867 1.86 -19.29 18.68
N VAL A 868 1.16 -20.40 18.44
CA VAL A 868 0.58 -20.73 17.14
C VAL A 868 -0.66 -19.90 16.85
N ILE A 869 -1.68 -19.94 17.72
CA ILE A 869 -2.99 -19.32 17.45
C ILE A 869 -2.93 -17.79 17.49
N ALA A 870 -2.03 -17.21 18.28
CA ALA A 870 -1.96 -15.76 18.47
C ALA A 870 -0.95 -15.12 17.52
N ARG A 871 0.22 -15.73 17.27
CA ARG A 871 1.35 -15.05 16.63
C ARG A 871 1.75 -15.63 15.28
N ARG A 872 1.63 -16.95 15.06
CA ARG A 872 1.95 -17.56 13.76
C ARG A 872 0.79 -17.52 12.79
N THR A 873 -0.43 -17.82 13.25
CA THR A 873 -1.65 -17.80 12.39
C THR A 873 -2.55 -16.59 12.61
N ARG A 874 -2.42 -15.87 13.73
CA ARG A 874 -3.28 -14.73 14.10
C ARG A 874 -4.77 -15.05 14.30
N LEU A 875 -5.20 -16.32 14.19
CA LEU A 875 -6.61 -16.73 14.29
C LEU A 875 -7.30 -16.23 15.57
N ALA A 876 -6.59 -16.24 16.71
CA ALA A 876 -7.11 -15.73 17.98
C ALA A 876 -7.43 -14.23 17.95
N PHE A 877 -6.72 -13.46 17.12
CA PHE A 877 -6.96 -12.02 16.94
C PHE A 877 -8.12 -11.74 15.98
N LEU A 878 -8.49 -12.69 15.11
CA LEU A 878 -9.54 -12.54 14.11
C LEU A 878 -10.88 -13.05 14.62
N ASN A 879 -10.88 -14.23 15.23
CA ASN A 879 -12.08 -14.88 15.72
C ASN A 879 -11.74 -15.90 16.83
N PRO A 880 -11.81 -15.52 18.12
CA PRO A 880 -11.57 -16.44 19.24
C PRO A 880 -12.53 -17.63 19.28
N GLN A 881 -13.76 -17.51 18.78
CA GLN A 881 -14.71 -18.63 18.74
C GLN A 881 -14.27 -19.70 17.73
N ALA A 882 -13.92 -19.29 16.51
CA ALA A 882 -13.35 -20.19 15.51
C ALA A 882 -12.01 -20.79 15.98
N THR A 883 -11.23 -20.03 16.76
CA THR A 883 -10.00 -20.54 17.37
C THR A 883 -10.30 -21.64 18.38
N LEU A 884 -11.26 -21.42 19.28
CA LEU A 884 -11.69 -22.39 20.30
C LEU A 884 -12.09 -23.73 19.67
N GLU A 885 -12.89 -23.67 18.60
CA GLU A 885 -13.33 -24.85 17.83
C GLU A 885 -12.16 -25.58 17.15
N SER A 886 -11.09 -24.85 16.82
CA SER A 886 -9.89 -25.40 16.17
C SER A 886 -8.88 -25.99 17.17
N LEU A 887 -8.96 -25.63 18.46
CA LEU A 887 -7.97 -26.04 19.48
C LEU A 887 -7.77 -27.56 19.57
N PRO A 888 -8.80 -28.42 19.57
CA PRO A 888 -8.60 -29.87 19.70
C PRO A 888 -7.69 -30.45 18.59
N HIS A 889 -7.86 -29.97 17.36
CA HIS A 889 -7.08 -30.40 16.21
C HIS A 889 -5.65 -29.85 16.24
N ILE A 890 -5.47 -28.59 16.65
CA ILE A 890 -4.12 -28.02 16.84
C ILE A 890 -3.37 -28.76 17.97
N ILE A 891 -4.06 -29.09 19.06
CA ILE A 891 -3.49 -29.88 20.18
C ILE A 891 -3.03 -31.25 19.72
N GLU A 892 -3.79 -31.93 18.85
CA GLU A 892 -3.39 -33.22 18.30
C GLU A 892 -2.01 -33.11 17.63
N ILE A 893 -1.87 -32.15 16.70
CA ILE A 893 -0.63 -31.88 15.97
C ILE A 893 0.51 -31.51 16.91
N MET A 894 0.30 -30.52 17.79
CA MET A 894 1.34 -30.03 18.70
C MET A 894 1.78 -31.12 19.68
N SER A 895 0.83 -31.92 20.18
CA SER A 895 1.13 -32.99 21.13
C SER A 895 1.95 -34.12 20.53
N GLU A 896 1.77 -34.39 19.23
CA GLU A 896 2.59 -35.34 18.48
C GLU A 896 4.01 -34.80 18.27
N GLU A 897 4.15 -33.54 17.84
CA GLU A 897 5.46 -32.92 17.57
C GLU A 897 6.30 -32.70 18.82
N LEU A 898 5.67 -32.33 19.94
CA LEU A 898 6.33 -31.97 21.19
C LEU A 898 6.25 -33.07 22.27
N ASN A 899 5.69 -34.23 21.94
CA ASN A 899 5.52 -35.37 22.85
C ASN A 899 4.79 -34.99 24.17
N TRP A 900 3.69 -34.26 24.08
CA TRP A 900 2.95 -33.80 25.28
C TRP A 900 2.23 -34.94 26.01
N THR A 901 2.33 -34.95 27.34
CA THR A 901 1.53 -35.83 28.20
C THR A 901 0.05 -35.41 28.20
N PRO A 902 -0.90 -36.29 28.56
CA PRO A 902 -2.30 -35.93 28.70
C PRO A 902 -2.53 -34.71 29.60
N GLU A 903 -1.79 -34.59 30.69
CA GLU A 903 -1.85 -33.45 31.62
C GLU A 903 -1.40 -32.15 30.95
N LYS A 904 -0.33 -32.21 30.15
CA LYS A 904 0.15 -31.05 29.39
C LYS A 904 -0.87 -30.61 28.33
N LYS A 905 -1.55 -31.54 27.65
CA LYS A 905 -2.63 -31.20 26.70
C LYS A 905 -3.77 -30.44 27.37
N ILE A 906 -4.19 -30.87 28.56
CA ILE A 906 -5.24 -30.20 29.35
C ILE A 906 -4.77 -28.80 29.77
N LYS A 907 -3.56 -28.70 30.32
CA LYS A 907 -2.99 -27.41 30.76
C LYS A 907 -2.92 -26.40 29.60
N GLU A 908 -2.38 -26.82 28.45
CA GLU A 908 -2.28 -25.97 27.27
C GLU A 908 -3.65 -25.48 26.80
N TYR A 909 -4.65 -26.36 26.77
CA TYR A 909 -6.01 -25.98 26.41
C TYR A 909 -6.61 -24.96 27.38
N GLU A 910 -6.47 -25.17 28.69
CA GLU A 910 -6.96 -24.23 29.70
C GLU A 910 -6.29 -22.85 29.58
N GLU A 911 -4.97 -22.82 29.38
CA GLU A 911 -4.20 -21.60 29.15
C GLU A 911 -4.60 -20.90 27.85
N ALA A 912 -4.83 -21.65 26.77
CA ALA A 912 -5.32 -21.11 25.50
C ALA A 912 -6.73 -20.53 25.65
N VAL A 913 -7.65 -21.21 26.33
CA VAL A 913 -9.01 -20.69 26.59
C VAL A 913 -8.95 -19.41 27.43
N GLU A 914 -8.11 -19.34 28.46
CA GLU A 914 -7.94 -18.13 29.25
C GLU A 914 -7.39 -16.97 28.40
N PHE A 915 -6.42 -17.26 27.53
CA PHE A 915 -5.93 -16.27 26.56
C PHE A 915 -7.04 -15.79 25.61
N LEU A 916 -7.90 -16.68 25.10
CA LEU A 916 -9.00 -16.30 24.20
C LEU A 916 -10.03 -15.37 24.86
N LYS A 917 -10.21 -15.43 26.18
CA LYS A 917 -11.03 -14.43 26.91
C LYS A 917 -10.48 -13.02 26.77
N THR A 918 -9.15 -12.87 26.66
CA THR A 918 -8.50 -11.56 26.42
C THR A 918 -8.72 -11.04 25.00
N MET A 919 -9.15 -11.92 24.09
CA MET A 919 -9.47 -11.63 22.69
C MET A 919 -10.98 -11.45 22.43
N GLY A 920 -11.79 -11.41 23.49
CA GLY A 920 -13.23 -11.18 23.40
C GLY A 920 -14.10 -12.44 23.45
N LEU A 921 -13.52 -13.61 23.74
CA LEU A 921 -14.32 -14.83 23.98
C LEU A 921 -15.25 -14.61 25.19
N PRO A 922 -16.57 -14.87 25.08
CA PRO A 922 -17.49 -14.73 26.20
C PRO A 922 -17.09 -15.62 27.38
N LYS A 923 -17.30 -15.14 28.61
CA LYS A 923 -17.22 -15.99 29.80
C LYS A 923 -18.45 -16.90 29.80
N SER A 924 -18.30 -18.17 29.44
CA SER A 924 -19.35 -19.17 29.67
C SER A 924 -19.36 -19.60 31.14
N ASP A 925 -20.55 -19.74 31.74
CA ASP A 925 -20.71 -20.36 33.07
C ASP A 925 -20.51 -21.90 33.01
N GLU A 926 -20.50 -22.49 31.81
CA GLU A 926 -20.17 -23.89 31.57
C GLU A 926 -18.66 -24.12 31.53
N LYS A 927 -18.18 -25.14 32.26
CA LYS A 927 -16.80 -25.62 32.16
C LYS A 927 -16.57 -26.19 30.75
N LEU A 928 -15.93 -25.41 29.88
CA LEU A 928 -15.36 -25.89 28.63
C LEU A 928 -14.22 -26.87 28.96
N SER A 929 -14.50 -28.17 28.94
CA SER A 929 -13.48 -29.21 29.11
C SER A 929 -13.20 -29.88 27.76
N LEU A 930 -11.93 -30.16 27.47
CA LEU A 930 -11.57 -31.16 26.47
C LEU A 930 -12.27 -32.48 26.80
N ALA A 931 -13.24 -32.90 25.99
CA ALA A 931 -13.79 -34.25 26.07
C ALA A 931 -12.70 -35.23 25.58
N ILE A 932 -11.85 -35.69 26.49
CA ILE A 932 -10.91 -36.77 26.20
C ILE A 932 -11.75 -38.05 26.17
N GLU A 933 -12.22 -38.44 24.98
CA GLU A 933 -12.72 -39.80 24.77
C GLU A 933 -11.57 -40.78 25.03
N ASN A 934 -11.58 -41.41 26.20
CA ASN A 934 -10.78 -42.59 26.49
C ASN A 934 -11.23 -43.73 25.56
N LYS A 935 -10.71 -43.79 24.34
CA LYS A 935 -10.74 -45.01 23.52
C LYS A 935 -9.70 -45.99 24.06
N SER A 936 -10.06 -46.63 25.17
CA SER A 936 -9.51 -47.90 25.59
C SER A 936 -10.62 -48.94 25.56
N GLN A 937 -10.82 -49.57 24.39
CA GLN A 937 -11.33 -50.92 24.23
C GLN A 937 -10.98 -51.46 22.84
#